data_AF-A0A953Y6Z5-F1
#
_entry.id   AF-A0A953Y6Z5-F1
#
_cell.length_a   1.000
_cell.length_b   1.000
_cell.length_c   1.000
_cell.angle_alpha   90.00
_cell.angle_beta   90.00
_cell.angle_gamma   90.00
#
_symmetry.space_group_name_H-M   'P 1'
#
loop_
_entity.id
_entity.type
_entity.pdbx_description
1 polymer ?
#
loop_
_entity_poly.entity_id
_entity_poly.type
_entity_poly.pdbx_seq_one_letter_code
_entity_poly.pdbx_strand_id
1 'polypeptide(L)'
;VIDAVATVVIDPGWRGRLDGEGCLILTRDAPAATLRAPERCDPVFLEIMANRFMSIADQMGLTLQRVSLSVNIKERLDFSCAVFDAGGQLIANAPHIPVHLGAMSEAVRAVLESRGADLRPGDVYLTNDPYAGGSHLPDVTVITPVFCGGERPAFFVASRGHHADVGGIQPGSMPPFSRSIDEEGVRLHDFLLVREGSFRHPAVREALLAGPYPVRGVEQMIADLEAQVAANARGVALLTDLAQEQGLAVVSAYMGYVQDDAEAALRAAIAELPDGEHRFRDYLDEGAPIEVAITIAGDAARIDFTGTGPALSGNLNAPRAVVLAATLYVFRTLIARPIPLNAGCLRPLEVIVPPGSLLDPKPPAAVVGGNVETSQRVVDVLYGALGKLAAAQGTMNNLTFGGPGFGYYETICGGAGAGLGFDGASAVHTHMTNTRITDPEVLELRFPVRVERFGVRRGSGGAGVYRGGDGVVRALRFLEPLEVAILSERRGVAPFGLHGAEPGAPGRNWLLRDGGRQSLPAKVQLRVQAGDGVLLETPGGGGYTPTPREWAQMSPRELRRLIARGRYRGPTCGIADGHVQANLVVLPAAFADAFAAYCAANPGPCPLIERLAPGDPCSRVLAPGADLRDALPRYRVREGGELREVDDLHAVWRPDAVAFLLGCSFSLEGALVAGGVPVRHVEEGKNVPMFRTTRPTTGVGPFGGALVVTLRPMPAERVEDARRISAPLWVGHGPPIHAGDPAALGIEDLGAPEWGEAVTVHPEEVPVFWPCGVTSQVALEGALASAELPWAWTHAPGHMLVGDPSPEALVARQPRPAGT
;
A
#
# COMPACT_ATOMS: atom_id res chain seq x y z
N VAL A 1 -5.32 -52.53 -7.49
CA VAL A 1 -5.12 -51.87 -6.18
C VAL A 1 -3.65 -51.51 -6.11
N ILE A 2 -3.32 -50.23 -6.25
CA ILE A 2 -1.93 -49.72 -6.25
C ILE A 2 -1.45 -49.51 -4.80
N ASP A 3 -2.40 -49.20 -3.92
CA ASP A 3 -2.26 -49.02 -2.48
C ASP A 3 -3.62 -49.34 -1.82
N ALA A 4 -3.61 -49.83 -0.58
CA ALA A 4 -4.81 -50.18 0.19
C ALA A 4 -5.58 -48.96 0.75
N VAL A 5 -4.99 -47.76 0.77
CA VAL A 5 -5.63 -46.54 1.30
C VAL A 5 -6.08 -45.54 0.23
N ALA A 6 -5.78 -45.77 -1.05
CA ALA A 6 -6.15 -44.87 -2.15
C ALA A 6 -7.06 -45.52 -3.20
N THR A 7 -8.07 -44.77 -3.63
CA THR A 7 -8.89 -45.09 -4.82
C THR A 7 -8.59 -44.08 -5.91
N VAL A 8 -8.09 -44.55 -7.05
CA VAL A 8 -7.88 -43.72 -8.24
C VAL A 8 -8.96 -44.05 -9.26
N VAL A 9 -9.78 -43.05 -9.60
CA VAL A 9 -10.78 -43.16 -10.66
C VAL A 9 -10.15 -42.71 -11.97
N ILE A 10 -10.25 -43.54 -13.01
CA ILE A 10 -9.77 -43.21 -14.36
C ILE A 10 -11.01 -42.91 -15.21
N ASP A 11 -11.11 -41.69 -15.71
CA ASP A 11 -12.25 -41.25 -16.50
C ASP A 11 -12.38 -42.04 -17.81
N PRO A 12 -13.62 -42.22 -18.33
CA PRO A 12 -13.85 -42.86 -19.63
C PRO A 12 -13.00 -42.23 -20.74
N GLY A 13 -12.31 -43.07 -21.52
CA GLY A 13 -11.39 -42.65 -22.58
C GLY A 13 -9.93 -42.52 -22.16
N TRP A 14 -9.62 -42.73 -20.88
CA TRP A 14 -8.25 -42.89 -20.37
C TRP A 14 -7.98 -44.36 -19.99
N ARG A 15 -6.75 -44.80 -20.17
CA ARG A 15 -6.21 -46.08 -19.69
C ARG A 15 -5.09 -45.81 -18.70
N GLY A 16 -5.04 -46.58 -17.62
CA GLY A 16 -3.93 -46.55 -16.67
C GLY A 16 -3.05 -47.78 -16.81
N ARG A 17 -1.74 -47.59 -16.81
CA ARG A 17 -0.73 -48.65 -16.69
C ARG A 17 0.25 -48.31 -15.58
N LEU A 18 0.56 -49.27 -14.72
CA LEU A 18 1.70 -49.16 -13.81
C LEU A 18 3.01 -49.43 -14.56
N ASP A 19 4.03 -48.61 -14.33
CA ASP A 19 5.39 -48.94 -14.71
C ASP A 19 6.10 -49.80 -13.64
N GLY A 20 7.37 -50.13 -13.88
CA GLY A 20 8.17 -50.96 -12.99
C GLY A 20 8.51 -50.31 -11.65
N GLU A 21 8.29 -49.00 -11.51
CA GLU A 21 8.55 -48.22 -10.30
C GLU A 21 7.27 -47.97 -9.49
N GLY A 22 6.12 -48.43 -9.97
CA GLY A 22 4.83 -48.23 -9.32
C GLY A 22 4.16 -46.90 -9.67
N CYS A 23 4.66 -46.16 -10.67
CA CYS A 23 3.99 -44.95 -11.15
C CYS A 23 2.80 -45.32 -12.04
N LEU A 24 1.64 -44.70 -11.78
CA LEU A 24 0.45 -44.85 -12.62
C LEU A 24 0.54 -43.92 -13.83
N ILE A 25 0.84 -44.48 -15.00
CA ILE A 25 0.86 -43.78 -16.29
C ILE A 25 -0.55 -43.79 -16.88
N LEU A 26 -1.10 -42.61 -17.17
CA LEU A 26 -2.39 -42.46 -17.84
C LEU A 26 -2.19 -42.14 -19.32
N THR A 27 -2.79 -42.93 -20.21
CA THR A 27 -2.79 -42.75 -21.67
C THR A 27 -4.21 -42.58 -22.16
N ARG A 28 -4.47 -41.59 -23.01
CA ARG A 28 -5.81 -41.37 -23.58
C ARG A 28 -5.97 -42.15 -24.88
N ASP A 29 -7.06 -42.91 -25.01
CA ASP A 29 -7.36 -43.76 -26.18
C ASP A 29 -7.94 -42.98 -27.37
N ALA A 30 -8.49 -41.79 -27.12
CA ALA A 30 -9.10 -40.93 -28.12
C ALA A 30 -8.61 -39.49 -27.96
N PRO A 31 -8.43 -38.73 -29.06
CA PRO A 31 -8.16 -37.29 -28.98
C PRO A 31 -9.29 -36.61 -28.20
N ALA A 32 -8.95 -35.54 -27.47
CA ALA A 32 -9.95 -34.74 -26.76
C ALA A 32 -11.07 -34.34 -27.72
N ALA A 33 -12.33 -34.47 -27.29
CA ALA A 33 -13.42 -33.83 -28.00
C ALA A 33 -13.06 -32.34 -28.12
N THR A 34 -13.04 -31.81 -29.34
CA THR A 34 -12.73 -30.40 -29.56
C THR A 34 -13.78 -29.59 -28.82
N LEU A 35 -13.38 -28.90 -27.75
CA LEU A 35 -14.29 -28.04 -27.02
C LEU A 35 -14.74 -26.93 -27.98
N ARG A 36 -16.05 -26.73 -28.10
CA ARG A 36 -16.57 -25.55 -28.79
C ARG A 36 -16.32 -24.35 -27.90
N ALA A 37 -15.94 -23.22 -28.50
CA ALA A 37 -15.92 -21.95 -27.78
C ALA A 37 -17.30 -21.74 -27.13
N PRO A 38 -17.39 -21.61 -25.80
CA PRO A 38 -18.68 -21.51 -25.14
C PRO A 38 -19.31 -20.15 -25.46
N GLU A 39 -20.65 -20.11 -25.57
CA GLU A 39 -21.39 -18.84 -25.76
C GLU A 39 -21.32 -17.93 -24.53
N ARG A 40 -20.94 -18.48 -23.36
CA ARG A 40 -20.81 -17.77 -22.08
C ARG A 40 -19.55 -18.21 -21.34
N CYS A 41 -18.96 -17.30 -20.58
CA CYS A 41 -17.84 -17.60 -19.70
C CYS A 41 -18.27 -18.55 -18.57
N ASP A 42 -17.51 -19.63 -18.35
CA ASP A 42 -17.61 -20.48 -17.18
C ASP A 42 -16.59 -19.98 -16.14
N PRO A 43 -17.01 -19.53 -14.93
CA PRO A 43 -16.10 -18.98 -13.93
C PRO A 43 -15.05 -19.99 -13.44
N VAL A 44 -15.37 -21.29 -13.42
CA VAL A 44 -14.39 -22.31 -13.01
C VAL A 44 -13.33 -22.48 -14.09
N PHE A 45 -13.75 -22.53 -15.34
CA PHE A 45 -12.81 -22.67 -16.45
C PHE A 45 -12.02 -21.38 -16.70
N LEU A 46 -12.57 -20.21 -16.38
CA LEU A 46 -11.86 -18.93 -16.38
C LEU A 46 -10.64 -18.97 -15.46
N GLU A 47 -10.83 -19.41 -14.23
CA GLU A 47 -9.73 -19.57 -13.27
C GLU A 47 -8.67 -20.56 -13.76
N ILE A 48 -9.10 -21.69 -14.35
CA ILE A 48 -8.18 -22.69 -14.91
C ILE A 48 -7.35 -22.07 -16.05
N MET A 49 -7.99 -21.36 -16.98
CA MET A 49 -7.32 -20.75 -18.14
C MET A 49 -6.40 -19.61 -17.72
N ALA A 50 -6.83 -18.75 -16.79
CA ALA A 50 -6.02 -17.69 -16.21
C ALA A 50 -4.72 -18.24 -15.58
N ASN A 51 -4.83 -19.29 -14.76
CA ASN A 51 -3.68 -19.95 -14.16
C ASN A 51 -2.78 -20.64 -15.19
N ARG A 52 -3.35 -21.23 -16.25
CA ARG A 52 -2.56 -21.80 -17.36
C ARG A 52 -1.77 -20.71 -18.10
N PHE A 53 -2.37 -19.57 -18.42
CA PHE A 53 -1.67 -18.46 -19.08
C PHE A 53 -0.53 -17.90 -18.22
N MET A 54 -0.77 -17.72 -16.92
CA MET A 54 0.26 -17.32 -15.96
C MET A 54 1.39 -18.35 -15.88
N SER A 55 1.06 -19.64 -15.81
CA SER A 55 2.05 -20.72 -15.78
C SER A 55 2.95 -20.73 -17.02
N ILE A 56 2.42 -20.40 -18.20
CA ILE A 56 3.22 -20.26 -19.42
C ILE A 56 4.26 -19.14 -19.25
N ALA A 57 3.82 -17.96 -18.81
CA ALA A 57 4.71 -16.82 -18.59
C ALA A 57 5.77 -17.12 -17.52
N ASP A 58 5.41 -17.81 -16.44
CA ASP A 58 6.34 -18.22 -15.38
C ASP A 58 7.38 -19.23 -15.90
N GLN A 59 6.97 -20.20 -16.72
CA GLN A 59 7.91 -21.18 -17.30
C GLN A 59 8.87 -20.54 -18.31
N MET A 60 8.43 -19.53 -19.06
CA MET A 60 9.32 -18.70 -19.87
C MET A 60 10.34 -18.00 -18.97
N GLY A 61 9.89 -17.37 -17.88
CA GLY A 61 10.76 -16.68 -16.93
C GLY A 61 11.81 -17.58 -16.26
N LEU A 62 11.40 -18.78 -15.83
CA LEU A 62 12.31 -19.79 -15.28
C LEU A 62 13.37 -20.24 -16.30
N THR A 63 12.99 -20.33 -17.58
CA THR A 63 13.91 -20.66 -18.67
C THR A 63 14.93 -19.55 -18.84
N LEU A 64 14.47 -18.30 -18.92
CA LEU A 64 15.33 -17.12 -19.06
C LEU A 64 16.34 -17.03 -17.92
N GLN A 65 15.87 -17.10 -16.67
CA GLN A 65 16.72 -17.03 -15.47
C GLN A 65 17.82 -18.11 -15.47
N ARG A 66 17.48 -19.35 -15.85
CA ARG A 66 18.44 -20.47 -15.79
C ARG A 66 19.52 -20.34 -16.86
N VAL A 67 19.16 -19.86 -18.04
CA VAL A 67 20.03 -19.86 -19.23
C VAL A 67 20.87 -18.57 -19.33
N SER A 68 20.38 -17.44 -18.81
CA SER A 68 21.09 -16.16 -18.87
C SER A 68 22.45 -16.20 -18.15
N LEU A 69 23.39 -15.39 -18.63
CA LEU A 69 24.74 -15.24 -18.09
C LEU A 69 24.91 -13.97 -17.25
N SER A 70 24.18 -12.90 -17.54
CA SER A 70 24.32 -11.65 -16.76
C SER A 70 23.77 -11.77 -15.34
N VAL A 71 24.42 -11.07 -14.41
CA VAL A 71 23.98 -10.96 -13.02
C VAL A 71 22.59 -10.30 -12.93
N ASN A 72 22.31 -9.33 -13.81
CA ASN A 72 21.03 -8.62 -13.86
C ASN A 72 19.84 -9.55 -14.12
N ILE A 73 19.92 -10.40 -15.13
CA ILE A 73 18.83 -11.32 -15.46
C ILE A 73 18.85 -12.53 -14.50
N LYS A 74 20.02 -13.13 -14.27
CA LYS A 74 20.15 -14.41 -13.55
C LYS A 74 19.87 -14.28 -12.05
N GLU A 75 20.51 -13.30 -11.41
CA GLU A 75 20.53 -13.16 -9.95
C GLU A 75 19.51 -12.13 -9.48
N ARG A 76 19.48 -10.97 -10.15
CA ARG A 76 18.63 -9.85 -9.75
C ARG A 76 17.19 -9.96 -10.27
N LEU A 77 16.93 -10.88 -11.21
CA LEU A 77 15.62 -11.10 -11.82
C LEU A 77 15.03 -9.86 -12.51
N ASP A 78 15.90 -9.07 -13.13
CA ASP A 78 15.52 -7.86 -13.86
C ASP A 78 15.05 -8.21 -15.28
N PHE A 79 13.95 -8.94 -15.37
CA PHE A 79 13.34 -9.38 -16.62
C PHE A 79 11.84 -9.59 -16.45
N SER A 80 11.09 -9.71 -17.53
CA SER A 80 9.70 -10.17 -17.51
C SER A 80 9.37 -10.98 -18.76
N CYS A 81 8.51 -11.98 -18.62
CA CYS A 81 8.00 -12.77 -19.71
C CYS A 81 6.47 -12.63 -19.76
N ALA A 82 5.91 -12.54 -20.94
CA ALA A 82 4.50 -12.25 -21.12
C ALA A 82 3.88 -12.95 -22.35
N VAL A 83 2.58 -13.22 -22.23
CA VAL A 83 1.71 -13.77 -23.27
C VAL A 83 0.75 -12.68 -23.72
N PHE A 84 0.55 -12.58 -25.03
CA PHE A 84 -0.31 -11.59 -25.67
C PHE A 84 -1.30 -12.25 -26.63
N ASP A 85 -2.46 -11.63 -26.80
CA ASP A 85 -3.43 -12.05 -27.82
C ASP A 85 -2.96 -11.67 -29.24
N ALA A 86 -3.78 -12.00 -30.25
CA ALA A 86 -3.51 -11.69 -31.66
C ALA A 86 -3.35 -10.18 -31.95
N GLY A 87 -3.91 -9.31 -31.11
CA GLY A 87 -3.82 -7.86 -31.22
C GLY A 87 -2.65 -7.26 -30.41
N GLY A 88 -1.80 -8.08 -29.81
CA GLY A 88 -0.69 -7.64 -28.97
C GLY A 88 -1.12 -7.09 -27.61
N GLN A 89 -2.34 -7.40 -27.13
CA GLN A 89 -2.77 -7.02 -25.79
C GLN A 89 -2.24 -8.02 -24.77
N LEU A 90 -1.73 -7.50 -23.63
CA LEU A 90 -1.26 -8.33 -22.54
C LEU A 90 -2.40 -9.21 -21.98
N ILE A 91 -2.11 -10.51 -21.82
CA ILE A 91 -3.00 -11.50 -21.20
C ILE A 91 -2.48 -11.95 -19.83
N ALA A 92 -1.19 -12.27 -19.76
CA ALA A 92 -0.54 -12.76 -18.56
C ALA A 92 0.95 -12.39 -18.58
N ASN A 93 1.53 -12.16 -17.41
CA ASN A 93 2.95 -11.90 -17.25
C ASN A 93 3.49 -12.53 -15.97
N ALA A 94 4.74 -12.99 -16.01
CA ALA A 94 5.47 -13.36 -14.80
C ALA A 94 5.73 -12.08 -13.96
N PRO A 95 5.33 -12.03 -12.68
CA PRO A 95 5.31 -10.80 -11.88
C PRO A 95 6.70 -10.46 -11.35
N HIS A 96 7.57 -9.92 -12.21
CA HIS A 96 8.91 -9.49 -11.82
C HIS A 96 9.01 -7.98 -11.73
N ILE A 97 8.90 -7.23 -12.84
CA ILE A 97 9.20 -5.79 -12.87
C ILE A 97 8.00 -4.98 -13.36
N PRO A 98 7.41 -4.09 -12.52
CA PRO A 98 6.19 -3.40 -12.89
C PRO A 98 6.30 -2.44 -14.09
N VAL A 99 7.45 -1.83 -14.35
CA VAL A 99 7.57 -0.90 -15.48
C VAL A 99 7.50 -1.59 -16.86
N HIS A 100 7.74 -2.91 -16.90
CA HIS A 100 7.56 -3.70 -18.14
C HIS A 100 6.07 -3.83 -18.53
N LEU A 101 5.17 -3.65 -17.56
CA LEU A 101 3.73 -3.78 -17.73
C LEU A 101 3.21 -2.65 -18.61
N GLY A 102 2.32 -2.94 -19.56
CA GLY A 102 1.85 -1.94 -20.54
C GLY A 102 2.89 -1.62 -21.62
N ALA A 103 4.15 -1.33 -21.25
CA ALA A 103 5.22 -1.01 -22.19
C ALA A 103 5.51 -2.17 -23.17
N MET A 104 5.49 -3.42 -22.70
CA MET A 104 5.66 -4.57 -23.61
C MET A 104 4.51 -4.71 -24.63
N SER A 105 3.28 -4.31 -24.29
CA SER A 105 2.15 -4.35 -25.25
C SER A 105 2.40 -3.36 -26.39
N GLU A 106 2.87 -2.15 -26.08
CA GLU A 106 3.25 -1.14 -27.09
C GLU A 106 4.37 -1.66 -28.00
N ALA A 107 5.38 -2.36 -27.45
CA ALA A 107 6.47 -2.93 -28.24
C ALA A 107 6.00 -4.03 -29.19
N VAL A 108 5.11 -4.92 -28.73
CA VAL A 108 4.50 -5.96 -29.57
C VAL A 108 3.66 -5.34 -30.68
N ARG A 109 2.84 -4.32 -30.36
CA ARG A 109 2.03 -3.62 -31.37
C ARG A 109 2.88 -2.87 -32.38
N ALA A 110 3.97 -2.22 -31.96
CA ALA A 110 4.89 -1.55 -32.89
C ALA A 110 5.51 -2.52 -33.91
N VAL A 111 5.91 -3.73 -33.47
CA VAL A 111 6.39 -4.77 -34.40
C VAL A 111 5.26 -5.28 -35.29
N LEU A 112 4.06 -5.49 -34.74
CA LEU A 112 2.87 -5.91 -35.51
C LEU A 112 2.51 -4.89 -36.59
N GLU A 113 2.54 -3.60 -36.28
CA GLU A 113 2.26 -2.49 -37.20
C GLU A 113 3.35 -2.35 -38.27
N SER A 114 4.62 -2.48 -37.88
CA SER A 114 5.76 -2.41 -38.81
C SER A 114 5.79 -3.59 -39.79
N ARG A 115 5.54 -4.81 -39.32
CA ARG A 115 5.70 -6.04 -40.11
C ARG A 115 4.41 -6.50 -40.80
N GLY A 116 3.25 -6.35 -40.16
CA GLY A 116 1.95 -6.76 -40.71
C GLY A 116 1.97 -8.20 -41.27
N ALA A 117 1.74 -8.32 -42.58
CA ALA A 117 1.70 -9.60 -43.29
C ALA A 117 3.08 -10.25 -43.50
N ASP A 118 4.18 -9.55 -43.24
CA ASP A 118 5.54 -10.08 -43.38
C ASP A 118 5.99 -10.92 -42.18
N LEU A 119 5.18 -11.02 -41.12
CA LEU A 119 5.42 -11.90 -39.98
C LEU A 119 5.41 -13.37 -40.43
N ARG A 120 6.41 -14.15 -40.01
CA ARG A 120 6.56 -15.57 -40.40
C ARG A 120 6.69 -16.50 -39.19
N PRO A 121 6.25 -17.76 -39.30
CA PRO A 121 6.57 -18.78 -38.30
C PRO A 121 8.08 -18.95 -38.12
N GLY A 122 8.54 -18.97 -36.87
CA GLY A 122 9.95 -19.14 -36.53
C GLY A 122 10.82 -17.88 -36.62
N ASP A 123 10.25 -16.74 -37.03
CA ASP A 123 10.94 -15.45 -36.94
C ASP A 123 10.87 -14.92 -35.50
N VAL A 124 11.91 -14.19 -35.08
CA VAL A 124 11.97 -13.50 -33.78
C VAL A 124 12.50 -12.10 -33.97
N TYR A 125 11.85 -11.13 -33.35
CA TYR A 125 12.14 -9.70 -33.47
C TYR A 125 12.69 -9.15 -32.17
N LEU A 126 13.52 -8.12 -32.27
CA LEU A 126 14.25 -7.48 -31.17
C LEU A 126 14.02 -5.98 -31.21
N THR A 127 13.66 -5.38 -30.08
CA THR A 127 13.54 -3.92 -29.95
C THR A 127 13.93 -3.45 -28.55
N ASN A 128 14.64 -2.32 -28.48
CA ASN A 128 14.84 -1.56 -27.25
C ASN A 128 14.52 -0.07 -27.47
N ASP A 129 13.87 0.28 -28.57
CA ASP A 129 13.56 1.67 -28.92
C ASP A 129 12.48 2.25 -27.99
N PRO A 130 12.80 3.24 -27.14
CA PRO A 130 11.84 3.82 -26.20
C PRO A 130 10.70 4.57 -26.88
N TYR A 131 10.89 4.95 -28.15
CA TYR A 131 9.89 5.64 -28.96
C TYR A 131 8.93 4.68 -29.66
N ALA A 132 9.14 3.37 -29.51
CA ALA A 132 8.32 2.29 -30.07
C ALA A 132 8.00 1.21 -29.01
N GLY A 133 7.62 1.64 -27.81
CA GLY A 133 7.20 0.76 -26.70
C GLY A 133 8.31 0.28 -25.77
N GLY A 134 9.55 0.70 -25.96
CA GLY A 134 10.62 0.53 -24.97
C GLY A 134 10.44 1.44 -23.74
N SER A 135 10.99 1.01 -22.60
CA SER A 135 11.10 1.83 -21.38
C SER A 135 12.35 2.71 -21.39
N HIS A 136 13.49 2.10 -21.73
CA HIS A 136 14.80 2.73 -21.98
C HIS A 136 15.68 1.72 -22.75
N LEU A 137 16.87 2.12 -23.23
CA LEU A 137 17.70 1.24 -24.06
C LEU A 137 18.19 -0.05 -23.38
N PRO A 138 18.52 -0.08 -22.08
CA PRO A 138 18.91 -1.32 -21.40
C PRO A 138 17.82 -2.39 -21.33
N ASP A 139 16.54 -2.01 -21.41
CA ASP A 139 15.42 -2.95 -21.38
C ASP A 139 15.13 -3.48 -22.79
N VAL A 140 15.73 -4.61 -23.11
CA VAL A 140 15.70 -5.21 -24.45
C VAL A 140 14.55 -6.22 -24.55
N THR A 141 13.65 -6.02 -25.52
CA THR A 141 12.46 -6.85 -25.73
C THR A 141 12.64 -7.76 -26.94
N VAL A 142 12.50 -9.07 -26.72
CA VAL A 142 12.48 -10.11 -27.75
C VAL A 142 11.05 -10.60 -27.93
N ILE A 143 10.53 -10.53 -29.15
CA ILE A 143 9.13 -10.77 -29.50
C ILE A 143 9.04 -11.91 -30.52
N THR A 144 8.18 -12.89 -30.26
CA THR A 144 7.99 -14.05 -31.12
C THR A 144 6.51 -14.24 -31.46
N PRO A 145 6.11 -14.15 -32.75
CA PRO A 145 4.76 -14.49 -33.19
C PRO A 145 4.50 -16.00 -33.05
N VAL A 146 3.32 -16.36 -32.55
CA VAL A 146 2.90 -17.75 -32.35
C VAL A 146 1.85 -18.11 -33.41
N PHE A 147 2.13 -19.12 -34.23
CA PHE A 147 1.23 -19.59 -35.28
C PHE A 147 0.59 -20.92 -34.88
N CYS A 148 -0.74 -21.01 -35.01
CA CYS A 148 -1.51 -22.23 -34.72
C CYS A 148 -2.18 -22.79 -35.98
N GLY A 149 -1.41 -22.90 -37.07
CA GLY A 149 -1.86 -23.49 -38.35
C GLY A 149 -2.47 -22.53 -39.37
N GLY A 150 -2.60 -21.23 -39.05
CA GLY A 150 -3.05 -20.19 -39.97
C GLY A 150 -1.91 -19.36 -40.59
N GLU A 151 -2.26 -18.45 -41.50
CA GLU A 151 -1.30 -17.51 -42.14
C GLU A 151 -0.96 -16.29 -41.27
N ARG A 152 -1.73 -16.06 -40.20
CA ARG A 152 -1.52 -14.97 -39.25
C ARG A 152 -1.17 -15.54 -37.87
N PRO A 153 -0.35 -14.81 -37.08
CA PRO A 153 -0.13 -15.19 -35.69
C PRO A 153 -1.44 -15.20 -34.92
N ALA A 154 -1.65 -16.26 -34.14
CA ALA A 154 -2.77 -16.39 -33.22
C ALA A 154 -2.50 -15.65 -31.91
N PHE A 155 -1.23 -15.60 -31.49
CA PHE A 155 -0.77 -15.02 -30.24
C PHE A 155 0.64 -14.45 -30.42
N PHE A 156 1.13 -13.74 -29.41
CA PHE A 156 2.54 -13.39 -29.28
C PHE A 156 3.06 -13.79 -27.90
N VAL A 157 4.35 -14.10 -27.84
CA VAL A 157 5.09 -14.18 -26.59
C VAL A 157 6.24 -13.19 -26.65
N ALA A 158 6.57 -12.59 -25.51
CA ALA A 158 7.73 -11.73 -25.43
C ALA A 158 8.44 -11.87 -24.08
N SER A 159 9.75 -11.65 -24.12
CA SER A 159 10.60 -11.52 -22.96
C SER A 159 11.31 -10.19 -23.03
N ARG A 160 11.30 -9.42 -21.94
CA ARG A 160 12.08 -8.20 -21.75
C ARG A 160 13.11 -8.44 -20.66
N GLY A 161 14.36 -8.11 -20.91
CA GLY A 161 15.45 -8.28 -19.96
C GLY A 161 16.29 -7.01 -19.88
N HIS A 162 16.74 -6.67 -18.68
CA HIS A 162 17.65 -5.55 -18.48
C HIS A 162 19.08 -6.00 -18.74
N HIS A 163 19.68 -5.51 -19.82
CA HIS A 163 21.08 -5.75 -20.14
C HIS A 163 21.96 -4.72 -19.46
N ALA A 164 22.93 -5.19 -18.68
CA ALA A 164 23.81 -4.32 -17.89
C ALA A 164 24.61 -3.32 -18.72
N ASP A 165 24.91 -3.61 -19.98
CA ASP A 165 25.59 -2.69 -20.88
C ASP A 165 25.10 -2.92 -22.32
N VAL A 166 24.42 -1.93 -22.87
CA VAL A 166 24.02 -1.80 -24.28
C VAL A 166 24.85 -0.73 -25.00
N GLY A 167 26.03 -0.41 -24.47
CA GLY A 167 26.90 0.67 -24.94
C GLY A 167 26.64 2.00 -24.23
N GLY A 168 26.81 3.11 -24.94
CA GLY A 168 26.63 4.47 -24.42
C GLY A 168 27.91 5.10 -23.89
N ILE A 169 27.85 6.38 -23.53
CA ILE A 169 29.03 7.17 -23.12
C ILE A 169 29.68 6.68 -21.82
N GLN A 170 28.97 5.85 -21.04
CA GLN A 170 29.40 5.35 -19.74
C GLN A 170 29.12 3.84 -19.59
N PRO A 171 29.99 3.08 -18.89
CA PRO A 171 29.70 1.69 -18.53
C PRO A 171 28.42 1.55 -17.69
N GLY A 172 27.68 0.47 -17.93
CA GLY A 172 26.42 0.22 -17.21
C GLY A 172 25.18 0.80 -17.90
N SER A 173 25.36 1.52 -19.01
CA SER A 173 24.29 2.15 -19.83
C SER A 173 23.27 3.00 -19.07
N MET A 174 23.68 3.57 -17.94
CA MET A 174 22.92 4.55 -17.16
C MET A 174 23.70 5.87 -17.00
N PRO A 175 24.08 6.55 -18.09
CA PRO A 175 24.84 7.81 -18.00
C PRO A 175 23.98 8.88 -17.30
N PRO A 176 24.39 9.43 -16.14
CA PRO A 176 23.56 10.33 -15.34
C PRO A 176 23.36 11.71 -15.99
N PHE A 177 24.12 12.02 -17.04
CA PHE A 177 24.14 13.33 -17.70
C PHE A 177 23.88 13.26 -19.22
N SER A 178 23.33 12.14 -19.72
CA SER A 178 22.93 12.05 -21.12
C SER A 178 21.90 13.13 -21.47
N ARG A 179 21.99 13.65 -22.69
CA ARG A 179 21.10 14.66 -23.29
C ARG A 179 20.44 14.16 -24.57
N SER A 180 21.07 13.21 -25.25
CA SER A 180 20.52 12.52 -26.42
C SER A 180 20.41 11.03 -26.17
N ILE A 181 19.40 10.39 -26.76
CA ILE A 181 19.25 8.92 -26.76
C ILE A 181 20.50 8.22 -27.30
N ASP A 182 21.21 8.83 -28.26
CA ASP A 182 22.43 8.25 -28.85
C ASP A 182 23.58 8.13 -27.83
N GLU A 183 23.56 8.93 -26.76
CA GLU A 183 24.56 8.86 -25.69
C GLU A 183 24.29 7.70 -24.71
N GLU A 184 23.09 7.11 -24.74
CA GLU A 184 22.65 6.06 -23.81
C GLU A 184 22.99 4.65 -24.30
N GLY A 185 23.23 4.47 -25.60
CA GLY A 185 23.69 3.19 -26.17
C GLY A 185 23.12 2.85 -27.54
N VAL A 186 23.26 1.58 -27.92
CA VAL A 186 22.79 1.06 -29.20
C VAL A 186 21.27 0.96 -29.18
N ARG A 187 20.61 1.66 -30.12
CA ARG A 187 19.16 1.58 -30.33
C ARG A 187 18.84 0.65 -31.50
N LEU A 188 18.08 -0.40 -31.20
CA LEU A 188 17.58 -1.40 -32.13
C LEU A 188 16.06 -1.25 -32.23
N HIS A 189 15.59 -1.03 -33.46
CA HIS A 189 14.17 -0.87 -33.78
C HIS A 189 13.75 -2.01 -34.71
N ASP A 190 12.79 -2.83 -34.28
CA ASP A 190 12.24 -3.95 -35.07
C ASP A 190 13.33 -4.78 -35.79
N PHE A 191 14.36 -5.17 -35.06
CA PHE A 191 15.48 -5.90 -35.61
C PHE A 191 15.13 -7.39 -35.74
N LEU A 192 15.27 -7.97 -36.94
CA LEU A 192 15.08 -9.40 -37.14
C LEU A 192 16.24 -10.19 -36.53
N LEU A 193 16.00 -10.80 -35.36
CA LEU A 193 16.99 -11.52 -34.55
C LEU A 193 17.17 -12.97 -35.02
N VAL A 194 16.06 -13.65 -35.28
CA VAL A 194 16.02 -15.04 -35.77
C VAL A 194 15.19 -15.05 -37.04
N ARG A 195 15.67 -15.74 -38.07
CA ARG A 195 14.92 -15.97 -39.30
C ARG A 195 14.65 -17.46 -39.45
N GLU A 196 13.38 -17.85 -39.48
CA GLU A 196 12.95 -19.24 -39.69
C GLU A 196 13.72 -20.23 -38.79
N GLY A 197 13.86 -19.90 -37.51
CA GLY A 197 14.57 -20.71 -36.51
C GLY A 197 16.10 -20.55 -36.47
N SER A 198 16.72 -19.79 -37.39
CA SER A 198 18.16 -19.56 -37.42
C SER A 198 18.57 -18.21 -36.81
N PHE A 199 19.33 -18.23 -35.72
CA PHE A 199 19.84 -17.03 -35.05
C PHE A 199 20.88 -16.29 -35.92
N ARG A 200 20.72 -14.98 -36.09
CA ARG A 200 21.51 -14.18 -37.05
C ARG A 200 22.79 -13.59 -36.41
N HIS A 201 23.67 -14.43 -35.86
CA HIS A 201 24.86 -13.99 -35.11
C HIS A 201 25.68 -12.87 -35.78
N PRO A 202 26.05 -12.94 -37.08
CA PRO A 202 26.85 -11.89 -37.70
C PRO A 202 26.15 -10.53 -37.72
N ALA A 203 24.85 -10.52 -38.05
CA ALA A 203 24.06 -9.30 -38.13
C ALA A 203 23.82 -8.68 -36.74
N VAL A 204 23.60 -9.51 -35.72
CA VAL A 204 23.48 -9.06 -34.33
C VAL A 204 24.78 -8.40 -33.88
N ARG A 205 25.92 -9.08 -34.07
CA ARG A 205 27.23 -8.54 -33.70
C ARG A 205 27.53 -7.22 -34.39
N GLU A 206 27.25 -7.12 -35.69
CA GLU A 206 27.40 -5.87 -36.45
C GLU A 206 26.56 -4.75 -35.84
N ALA A 207 25.28 -5.02 -35.54
CA ALA A 207 24.38 -4.04 -34.94
C ALA A 207 24.83 -3.57 -33.55
N LEU A 208 25.34 -4.48 -32.69
CA LEU A 208 25.83 -4.14 -31.35
C LEU A 208 27.16 -3.36 -31.36
N LEU A 209 27.93 -3.49 -32.43
CA LEU A 209 29.19 -2.75 -32.63
C LEU A 209 29.01 -1.49 -33.48
N ALA A 210 27.79 -1.23 -33.96
CA ALA A 210 27.49 -0.07 -34.77
C ALA A 210 27.39 1.20 -33.90
N GLY A 211 27.69 2.34 -34.53
CA GLY A 211 27.55 3.65 -33.90
C GLY A 211 28.76 4.09 -33.04
N PRO A 212 28.67 5.27 -32.43
CA PRO A 212 29.78 5.89 -31.71
C PRO A 212 30.08 5.26 -30.34
N TYR A 213 29.10 4.58 -29.74
CA TYR A 213 29.20 4.02 -28.38
C TYR A 213 28.76 2.55 -28.36
N PRO A 214 29.60 1.63 -28.88
CA PRO A 214 29.24 0.22 -29.03
C PRO A 214 29.13 -0.50 -27.68
N VAL A 215 28.45 -1.65 -27.70
CA VAL A 215 28.32 -2.54 -26.54
C VAL A 215 29.68 -3.02 -26.05
N ARG A 216 29.94 -2.93 -24.74
CA ARG A 216 31.23 -3.35 -24.14
C ARG A 216 31.35 -4.86 -23.98
N GLY A 217 30.25 -5.53 -23.64
CA GLY A 217 30.18 -6.97 -23.35
C GLY A 217 29.43 -7.77 -24.41
N VAL A 218 29.85 -7.71 -25.68
CA VAL A 218 29.11 -8.27 -26.83
C VAL A 218 28.75 -9.75 -26.67
N GLU A 219 29.69 -10.60 -26.22
CA GLU A 219 29.41 -12.03 -26.06
C GLU A 219 28.37 -12.32 -24.98
N GLN A 220 28.40 -11.57 -23.87
CA GLN A 220 27.41 -11.70 -22.80
C GLN A 220 26.03 -11.25 -23.30
N MET A 221 25.97 -10.12 -24.03
CA MET A 221 24.71 -9.64 -24.61
C MET A 221 24.12 -10.65 -25.60
N ILE A 222 24.93 -11.24 -26.49
CA ILE A 222 24.47 -12.29 -27.41
C ILE A 222 23.94 -13.51 -26.65
N ALA A 223 24.65 -13.98 -25.62
CA ALA A 223 24.21 -15.12 -24.83
C ALA A 223 22.88 -14.87 -24.09
N ASP A 224 22.68 -13.65 -23.57
CA ASP A 224 21.41 -13.27 -22.93
C ASP A 224 20.27 -13.13 -23.97
N LEU A 225 20.55 -12.65 -25.18
CA LEU A 225 19.58 -12.64 -26.29
C LEU A 225 19.18 -14.07 -26.70
N GLU A 226 20.12 -15.00 -26.76
CA GLU A 226 19.83 -16.42 -26.99
C GLU A 226 18.98 -17.01 -25.87
N ALA A 227 19.24 -16.64 -24.61
CA ALA A 227 18.42 -17.05 -23.47
C ALA A 227 16.98 -16.52 -23.58
N GLN A 228 16.80 -15.28 -24.03
CA GLN A 228 15.48 -14.70 -24.31
C GLN A 228 14.76 -15.43 -25.47
N VAL A 229 15.47 -15.77 -26.55
CA VAL A 229 14.93 -16.60 -27.64
C VAL A 229 14.48 -17.97 -27.11
N ALA A 230 15.28 -18.62 -26.25
CA ALA A 230 14.94 -19.90 -25.65
C ALA A 230 13.70 -19.81 -24.73
N ALA A 231 13.59 -18.72 -23.95
CA ALA A 231 12.41 -18.45 -23.14
C ALA A 231 11.16 -18.28 -24.00
N ASN A 232 11.22 -17.49 -25.07
CA ASN A 232 10.11 -17.35 -26.00
C ASN A 232 9.76 -18.66 -26.70
N ALA A 233 10.75 -19.46 -27.11
CA ALA A 233 10.50 -20.77 -27.70
C ALA A 233 9.72 -21.70 -26.75
N ARG A 234 9.98 -21.63 -25.43
CA ARG A 234 9.18 -22.35 -24.42
C ARG A 234 7.74 -21.87 -24.40
N GLY A 235 7.51 -20.55 -24.47
CA GLY A 235 6.17 -19.96 -24.53
C GLY A 235 5.40 -20.37 -25.80
N VAL A 236 6.06 -20.33 -26.96
CA VAL A 236 5.51 -20.78 -28.25
C VAL A 236 5.03 -22.23 -28.16
N ALA A 237 5.88 -23.13 -27.64
CA ALA A 237 5.54 -24.55 -27.51
C ALA A 237 4.30 -24.74 -26.61
N LEU A 238 4.30 -24.15 -25.41
CA LEU A 238 3.20 -24.32 -24.46
C LEU A 238 1.88 -23.72 -24.96
N LEU A 239 1.90 -22.57 -25.64
CA LEU A 239 0.68 -21.99 -26.21
C LEU A 239 0.16 -22.81 -27.38
N THR A 240 1.06 -23.35 -28.20
CA THR A 240 0.69 -24.23 -29.32
C THR A 240 0.04 -25.51 -28.79
N ASP A 241 0.64 -26.13 -27.77
CA ASP A 241 0.09 -27.31 -27.10
C ASP A 241 -1.28 -27.01 -26.49
N LEU A 242 -1.42 -25.87 -25.80
CA LEU A 242 -2.69 -25.44 -25.21
C LEU A 242 -3.78 -25.24 -26.29
N ALA A 243 -3.42 -24.62 -27.42
CA ALA A 243 -4.34 -24.43 -28.54
C ALA A 243 -4.73 -25.74 -29.22
N GLN A 244 -3.82 -26.72 -29.28
CA GLN A 244 -4.10 -28.07 -29.78
C GLN A 244 -5.00 -28.86 -28.82
N GLU A 245 -4.76 -28.77 -27.51
CA GLU A 245 -5.53 -29.46 -26.47
C GLU A 245 -6.97 -28.93 -26.34
N GLN A 246 -7.12 -27.60 -26.25
CA GLN A 246 -8.39 -26.96 -25.92
C GLN A 246 -9.14 -26.44 -27.14
N GLY A 247 -8.44 -26.28 -28.27
CA GLY A 247 -8.95 -25.61 -29.47
C GLY A 247 -8.66 -24.11 -29.46
N LEU A 248 -8.13 -23.60 -30.58
CA LEU A 248 -7.75 -22.19 -30.74
C LEU A 248 -8.87 -21.21 -30.36
N ALA A 249 -10.09 -21.47 -30.84
CA ALA A 249 -11.23 -20.59 -30.56
C ALA A 249 -11.57 -20.49 -29.06
N VAL A 250 -11.41 -21.59 -28.31
CA VAL A 250 -11.62 -21.60 -26.86
C VAL A 250 -10.53 -20.79 -26.18
N VAL A 251 -9.28 -21.02 -26.53
CA VAL A 251 -8.14 -20.27 -25.96
C VAL A 251 -8.30 -18.77 -26.19
N SER A 252 -8.59 -18.35 -27.42
CA SER A 252 -8.82 -16.94 -27.76
C SER A 252 -10.01 -16.33 -27.01
N ALA A 253 -11.12 -17.06 -26.86
CA ALA A 253 -12.27 -16.58 -26.10
C ALA A 253 -11.93 -16.36 -24.62
N TYR A 254 -11.22 -17.29 -23.99
CA TYR A 254 -10.82 -17.17 -22.58
C TYR A 254 -9.73 -16.11 -22.34
N MET A 255 -8.87 -15.82 -23.31
CA MET A 255 -8.01 -14.64 -23.25
C MET A 255 -8.84 -13.35 -23.15
N GLY A 256 -9.94 -13.25 -23.92
CA GLY A 256 -10.90 -12.15 -23.82
C GLY A 256 -11.58 -12.08 -22.45
N TYR A 257 -12.13 -13.20 -21.96
CA TYR A 257 -12.80 -13.24 -20.65
C TYR A 257 -11.87 -12.90 -19.47
N VAL A 258 -10.59 -13.25 -19.54
CA VAL A 258 -9.59 -12.86 -18.52
C VAL A 258 -9.37 -11.34 -18.49
N GLN A 259 -9.44 -10.67 -19.65
CA GLN A 259 -9.40 -9.21 -19.71
C GLN A 259 -10.71 -8.59 -19.20
N ASP A 260 -11.86 -9.17 -19.55
CA ASP A 260 -13.17 -8.68 -19.09
C ASP A 260 -13.30 -8.77 -17.56
N ASP A 261 -12.80 -9.85 -16.94
CA ASP A 261 -12.77 -10.00 -15.49
C ASP A 261 -11.88 -8.94 -14.82
N ALA A 262 -10.71 -8.65 -15.41
CA ALA A 262 -9.81 -7.63 -14.91
C ALA A 262 -10.41 -6.22 -15.00
N GLU A 263 -11.13 -5.92 -16.09
CA GLU A 263 -11.91 -4.68 -16.23
C GLU A 263 -12.99 -4.58 -15.13
N ALA A 264 -13.77 -5.64 -14.93
CA ALA A 264 -14.82 -5.67 -13.92
C ALA A 264 -14.26 -5.52 -12.50
N ALA A 265 -13.11 -6.14 -12.20
CA ALA A 265 -12.39 -5.97 -10.94
C ALA A 265 -12.09 -4.50 -10.66
N LEU A 266 -11.54 -3.83 -11.67
CA LEU A 266 -11.05 -2.48 -11.52
C LEU A 266 -12.20 -1.49 -11.41
N ARG A 267 -13.25 -1.65 -12.21
CA ARG A 267 -14.49 -0.87 -12.10
C ARG A 267 -15.07 -0.92 -10.69
N ALA A 268 -15.13 -2.11 -10.09
CA ALA A 268 -15.59 -2.26 -8.71
C ALA A 268 -14.67 -1.52 -7.71
N ALA A 269 -13.35 -1.61 -7.88
CA ALA A 269 -12.40 -0.89 -7.01
C ALA A 269 -12.47 0.65 -7.20
N ILE A 270 -12.71 1.14 -8.42
CA ILE A 270 -12.89 2.57 -8.70
C ILE A 270 -14.17 3.08 -8.05
N ALA A 271 -15.26 2.30 -8.08
CA ALA A 271 -16.54 2.68 -7.47
C ALA A 271 -16.49 2.86 -5.93
N GLU A 272 -15.44 2.35 -5.27
CA GLU A 272 -15.20 2.59 -3.83
C GLU A 272 -14.48 3.92 -3.56
N LEU A 273 -13.93 4.57 -4.59
CA LEU A 273 -13.28 5.87 -4.49
C LEU A 273 -14.34 7.00 -4.49
N PRO A 274 -14.10 8.10 -3.77
CA PRO A 274 -15.02 9.23 -3.81
C PRO A 274 -14.98 9.91 -5.18
N ASP A 275 -16.16 10.07 -5.78
CA ASP A 275 -16.37 10.88 -6.98
C ASP A 275 -15.80 12.30 -6.81
N GLY A 276 -15.30 12.85 -7.92
CA GLY A 276 -14.73 14.19 -7.95
C GLY A 276 -13.33 14.24 -8.58
N GLU A 277 -12.76 15.44 -8.58
CA GLU A 277 -11.42 15.70 -9.08
C GLU A 277 -10.42 15.77 -7.92
N HIS A 278 -9.36 14.98 -8.02
CA HIS A 278 -8.28 14.92 -7.03
C HIS A 278 -6.96 15.28 -7.71
N ARG A 279 -6.27 16.32 -7.21
CA ARG A 279 -5.03 16.82 -7.80
C ARG A 279 -3.85 16.59 -6.86
N PHE A 280 -2.72 16.22 -7.44
CA PHE A 280 -1.46 16.18 -6.70
C PHE A 280 -0.30 16.55 -7.59
N ARG A 281 0.66 17.28 -7.01
CA ARG A 281 1.88 17.71 -7.68
C ARG A 281 3.07 17.43 -6.78
N ASP A 282 4.11 16.87 -7.38
CA ASP A 282 5.42 16.69 -6.75
C ASP A 282 6.53 17.08 -7.75
N TYR A 283 7.78 17.15 -7.30
CA TYR A 283 8.89 17.71 -8.07
C TYR A 283 10.09 16.78 -8.09
N LEU A 284 10.75 16.68 -9.24
CA LEU A 284 12.12 16.17 -9.32
C LEU A 284 13.09 17.13 -8.61
N ASP A 285 14.26 16.66 -8.19
CA ASP A 285 15.26 17.41 -7.41
C ASP A 285 15.74 18.68 -8.15
N GLU A 286 15.68 18.68 -9.48
CA GLU A 286 16.01 19.84 -10.34
C GLU A 286 14.83 20.80 -10.57
N GLY A 287 13.69 20.58 -9.91
CA GLY A 287 12.54 21.48 -9.87
C GLY A 287 11.48 21.24 -10.96
N ALA A 288 11.63 20.21 -11.79
CA ALA A 288 10.64 19.85 -12.80
C ALA A 288 9.35 19.29 -12.15
N PRO A 289 8.17 19.89 -12.40
CA PRO A 289 6.93 19.43 -11.80
C PRO A 289 6.36 18.21 -12.53
N ILE A 290 5.85 17.25 -11.76
CA ILE A 290 4.96 16.20 -12.23
C ILE A 290 3.63 16.39 -11.53
N GLU A 291 2.57 16.55 -12.30
CA GLU A 291 1.21 16.78 -11.78
C GLU A 291 0.24 15.83 -12.45
N VAL A 292 -0.68 15.31 -11.64
CA VAL A 292 -1.83 14.54 -12.11
C VAL A 292 -3.12 15.10 -11.52
N ALA A 293 -4.15 15.18 -12.35
CA ALA A 293 -5.54 15.35 -11.94
C ALA A 293 -6.28 14.05 -12.24
N ILE A 294 -6.83 13.41 -11.21
CA ILE A 294 -7.64 12.19 -11.31
C ILE A 294 -9.10 12.56 -11.10
N THR A 295 -9.92 12.41 -12.14
CA THR A 295 -11.37 12.59 -12.05
C THR A 295 -12.04 11.23 -11.96
N ILE A 296 -12.67 10.94 -10.82
CA ILE A 296 -13.48 9.74 -10.60
C ILE A 296 -14.95 10.08 -10.88
N ALA A 297 -15.59 9.25 -11.70
CA ALA A 297 -17.01 9.34 -11.99
C ALA A 297 -17.63 7.95 -12.04
N GLY A 298 -18.26 7.53 -10.94
CA GLY A 298 -18.83 6.20 -10.79
C GLY A 298 -17.74 5.14 -10.78
N ASP A 299 -17.67 4.32 -11.83
CA ASP A 299 -16.76 3.18 -11.95
C ASP A 299 -15.61 3.39 -12.95
N ALA A 300 -15.42 4.63 -13.41
CA ALA A 300 -14.38 5.02 -14.37
C ALA A 300 -13.52 6.18 -13.86
N ALA A 301 -12.29 6.27 -14.36
CA ALA A 301 -11.34 7.30 -13.97
C ALA A 301 -10.66 7.94 -15.19
N ARG A 302 -10.58 9.28 -15.19
CA ARG A 302 -9.74 10.05 -16.11
C ARG A 302 -8.49 10.53 -15.38
N ILE A 303 -7.32 10.24 -15.94
CA ILE A 303 -6.00 10.53 -15.39
C ILE A 303 -5.30 11.52 -16.32
N ASP A 304 -5.23 12.78 -15.88
CA ASP A 304 -4.77 13.89 -16.70
C ASP A 304 -3.44 14.45 -16.20
N PHE A 305 -2.38 14.25 -16.98
CA PHE A 305 -1.03 14.74 -16.70
C PHE A 305 -0.73 16.12 -17.31
N THR A 306 -1.75 16.88 -17.74
CA THR A 306 -1.56 18.18 -18.42
C THR A 306 -0.81 19.22 -17.61
N GLY A 307 -0.81 19.12 -16.27
CA GLY A 307 -0.04 20.00 -15.39
C GLY A 307 1.47 19.70 -15.34
N THR A 308 1.94 18.63 -15.98
CA THR A 308 3.36 18.21 -15.96
C THR A 308 4.23 19.09 -16.86
N GLY A 309 5.47 19.33 -16.44
CA GLY A 309 6.44 20.18 -17.16
C GLY A 309 6.83 19.68 -18.56
N PRO A 310 7.46 20.53 -19.38
CA PRO A 310 7.99 20.15 -20.70
C PRO A 310 9.12 19.13 -20.59
N ALA A 311 9.46 18.49 -21.71
CA ALA A 311 10.64 17.63 -21.78
C ALA A 311 11.92 18.40 -21.36
N LEU A 312 12.77 17.72 -20.61
CA LEU A 312 14.03 18.22 -20.07
C LEU A 312 15.16 17.97 -21.06
N SER A 313 16.21 18.79 -20.95
CA SER A 313 17.44 18.63 -21.73
C SER A 313 18.33 17.48 -21.24
N GLY A 314 18.06 16.96 -20.03
CA GLY A 314 18.72 15.78 -19.47
C GLY A 314 17.95 14.49 -19.76
N ASN A 315 18.17 13.47 -18.93
CA ASN A 315 17.71 12.10 -19.18
C ASN A 315 16.52 11.65 -18.33
N LEU A 316 15.95 12.55 -17.52
CA LEU A 316 14.79 12.25 -16.67
C LEU A 316 13.47 12.20 -17.46
N ASN A 317 13.50 12.24 -18.79
CA ASN A 317 12.29 12.16 -19.60
C ASN A 317 11.76 10.73 -19.63
N ALA A 318 10.51 10.51 -19.23
CA ALA A 318 9.87 9.21 -19.24
C ALA A 318 9.06 9.01 -20.53
N PRO A 319 9.30 7.94 -21.31
CA PRO A 319 8.45 7.62 -22.46
C PRO A 319 6.99 7.39 -22.03
N ARG A 320 6.05 7.66 -22.94
CA ARG A 320 4.60 7.46 -22.68
C ARG A 320 4.27 6.07 -22.16
N ALA A 321 4.97 5.04 -22.65
CA ALA A 321 4.82 3.65 -22.21
C ALA A 321 5.05 3.47 -20.69
N VAL A 322 5.99 4.22 -20.10
CA VAL A 322 6.29 4.19 -18.66
C VAL A 322 5.14 4.79 -17.85
N VAL A 323 4.48 5.84 -18.35
CA VAL A 323 3.33 6.47 -17.69
C VAL A 323 2.14 5.51 -17.63
N LEU A 324 1.88 4.80 -18.74
CA LEU A 324 0.85 3.78 -18.81
C LEU A 324 1.13 2.62 -17.85
N ALA A 325 2.40 2.19 -17.76
CA ALA A 325 2.86 1.17 -16.81
C ALA A 325 2.60 1.59 -15.35
N ALA A 326 3.01 2.81 -14.99
CA ALA A 326 2.83 3.36 -13.65
C ALA A 326 1.34 3.49 -13.29
N THR A 327 0.52 3.97 -14.22
CA THR A 327 -0.93 4.09 -14.03
C THR A 327 -1.58 2.71 -13.82
N LEU A 328 -1.26 1.76 -14.70
CA LEU A 328 -1.74 0.38 -14.59
C LEU A 328 -1.35 -0.26 -13.24
N TYR A 329 -0.11 -0.06 -12.81
CA TYR A 329 0.38 -0.57 -11.52
C TYR A 329 -0.42 0.01 -10.35
N VAL A 330 -0.60 1.33 -10.28
CA VAL A 330 -1.34 1.99 -9.18
C VAL A 330 -2.76 1.46 -9.11
N PHE A 331 -3.50 1.52 -10.21
CA PHE A 331 -4.90 1.08 -10.21
C PHE A 331 -5.04 -0.42 -9.97
N ARG A 332 -4.09 -1.26 -10.42
CA ARG A 332 -4.08 -2.69 -10.09
C ARG A 332 -3.93 -2.93 -8.59
N THR A 333 -3.12 -2.14 -7.90
CA THR A 333 -2.89 -2.34 -6.45
C THR A 333 -4.10 -2.01 -5.58
N LEU A 334 -5.07 -1.25 -6.11
CA LEU A 334 -6.33 -0.96 -5.42
C LEU A 334 -7.25 -2.19 -5.37
N ILE A 335 -7.03 -3.17 -6.23
CA ILE A 335 -7.86 -4.37 -6.34
C ILE A 335 -7.40 -5.41 -5.30
N ALA A 336 -8.19 -5.59 -4.24
CA ALA A 336 -7.95 -6.54 -3.15
C ALA A 336 -8.33 -8.00 -3.50
N ARG A 337 -8.11 -8.43 -4.75
CA ARG A 337 -8.30 -9.81 -5.21
C ARG A 337 -7.17 -10.28 -6.15
N PRO A 338 -6.86 -11.59 -6.19
CA PRO A 338 -5.85 -12.12 -7.09
C PRO A 338 -6.40 -12.18 -8.52
N ILE A 339 -6.19 -11.13 -9.32
CA ILE A 339 -6.34 -11.18 -10.78
C ILE A 339 -4.98 -11.13 -11.48
N PRO A 340 -4.81 -11.81 -12.63
CA PRO A 340 -3.69 -11.57 -13.53
C PRO A 340 -3.66 -10.09 -13.92
N LEU A 341 -2.46 -9.52 -14.03
CA LEU A 341 -2.33 -8.16 -14.55
C LEU A 341 -2.32 -8.19 -16.09
N ASN A 342 -3.31 -7.55 -16.69
CA ASN A 342 -3.51 -7.60 -18.13
C ASN A 342 -4.11 -6.29 -18.66
N ALA A 343 -4.30 -6.20 -19.98
CA ALA A 343 -4.78 -4.99 -20.65
C ALA A 343 -6.23 -4.60 -20.28
N GLY A 344 -7.03 -5.50 -19.72
CA GLY A 344 -8.39 -5.23 -19.23
C GLY A 344 -8.44 -4.13 -18.17
N CYS A 345 -7.42 -4.06 -17.31
CA CYS A 345 -7.28 -3.01 -16.31
C CYS A 345 -7.08 -1.59 -16.90
N LEU A 346 -6.79 -1.44 -18.20
CA LEU A 346 -6.69 -0.11 -18.82
C LEU A 346 -8.02 0.39 -19.39
N ARG A 347 -8.98 -0.50 -19.62
CA ARG A 347 -10.26 -0.16 -20.29
C ARG A 347 -11.12 0.86 -19.54
N PRO A 348 -11.21 0.87 -18.18
CA PRO A 348 -11.98 1.90 -17.47
C PRO A 348 -11.17 3.18 -17.20
N LEU A 349 -9.96 3.30 -17.75
CA LEU A 349 -9.03 4.40 -17.50
C LEU A 349 -8.81 5.23 -18.77
N GLU A 350 -9.05 6.54 -18.70
CA GLU A 350 -8.66 7.48 -19.74
C GLU A 350 -7.34 8.16 -19.33
N VAL A 351 -6.23 7.88 -20.02
CA VAL A 351 -4.91 8.45 -19.67
C VAL A 351 -4.47 9.51 -20.68
N ILE A 352 -4.38 10.76 -20.22
CA ILE A 352 -3.99 11.93 -21.01
C ILE A 352 -2.57 12.33 -20.62
N VAL A 353 -1.68 12.28 -21.61
CA VAL A 353 -0.28 12.70 -21.46
C VAL A 353 0.02 13.72 -22.56
N PRO A 354 0.42 14.96 -22.24
CA PRO A 354 0.68 15.98 -23.25
C PRO A 354 1.89 15.62 -24.12
N PRO A 355 1.79 15.67 -25.46
CA PRO A 355 2.92 15.45 -26.34
C PRO A 355 4.04 16.47 -26.11
N GLY A 356 5.29 16.01 -26.05
CA GLY A 356 6.46 16.86 -25.81
C GLY A 356 6.64 17.27 -24.34
N SER A 357 5.81 16.75 -23.43
CA SER A 357 6.05 16.87 -21.98
C SER A 357 7.19 15.95 -21.52
N LEU A 358 7.59 16.11 -20.27
CA LEU A 358 8.49 15.20 -19.56
C LEU A 358 8.08 13.73 -19.65
N LEU A 359 6.78 13.48 -19.82
CA LEU A 359 6.14 12.15 -19.80
C LEU A 359 5.76 11.63 -21.21
N ASP A 360 6.01 12.41 -22.27
CA ASP A 360 5.95 11.97 -23.67
C ASP A 360 7.01 12.74 -24.49
N PRO A 361 8.31 12.52 -24.20
CA PRO A 361 9.39 13.17 -24.92
C PRO A 361 9.44 12.70 -26.38
N LYS A 362 9.99 13.56 -27.25
CA LYS A 362 10.22 13.21 -28.66
C LYS A 362 11.70 12.96 -28.93
N PRO A 363 12.05 12.13 -29.93
CA PRO A 363 13.43 11.98 -30.35
C PRO A 363 14.06 13.35 -30.66
N PRO A 364 15.34 13.58 -30.32
CA PRO A 364 16.31 12.62 -29.81
C PRO A 364 16.49 12.63 -28.28
N ALA A 365 15.49 13.01 -27.48
CA ALA A 365 15.64 13.15 -26.03
C ALA A 365 16.25 11.92 -25.33
N ALA A 366 17.10 12.16 -24.33
CA ALA A 366 17.58 11.13 -23.41
C ALA A 366 16.45 10.70 -22.44
N VAL A 367 16.37 9.40 -22.13
CA VAL A 367 15.23 8.83 -21.37
C VAL A 367 15.61 7.86 -20.25
N VAL A 368 16.89 7.51 -20.10
CA VAL A 368 17.30 6.44 -19.18
C VAL A 368 16.90 6.71 -17.73
N GLY A 369 17.00 7.97 -17.29
CA GLY A 369 16.57 8.41 -15.97
C GLY A 369 15.05 8.47 -15.82
N GLY A 370 14.32 8.66 -16.91
CA GLY A 370 12.86 8.66 -16.90
C GLY A 370 12.25 7.34 -16.47
N ASN A 371 12.85 6.22 -16.90
CA ASN A 371 12.41 4.88 -16.54
C ASN A 371 12.63 4.56 -15.04
N VAL A 372 13.69 5.06 -14.43
CA VAL A 372 14.14 4.63 -13.09
C VAL A 372 13.89 5.66 -11.98
N GLU A 373 13.83 6.95 -12.32
CA GLU A 373 13.61 8.04 -11.35
C GLU A 373 12.23 8.69 -11.54
N THR A 374 11.94 9.20 -12.75
CA THR A 374 10.68 9.91 -13.02
C THR A 374 9.47 8.99 -12.90
N SER A 375 9.61 7.71 -13.29
CA SER A 375 8.56 6.70 -13.12
C SER A 375 8.13 6.51 -11.65
N GLN A 376 9.09 6.56 -10.71
CA GLN A 376 8.80 6.49 -9.27
C GLN A 376 7.97 7.71 -8.85
N ARG A 377 8.31 8.89 -9.38
CA ARG A 377 7.58 10.11 -9.09
C ARG A 377 6.17 10.11 -9.67
N VAL A 378 5.96 9.54 -10.86
CA VAL A 378 4.63 9.35 -11.45
C VAL A 378 3.75 8.49 -10.52
N VAL A 379 4.30 7.41 -9.96
CA VAL A 379 3.58 6.57 -9.00
C VAL A 379 3.26 7.32 -7.71
N ASP A 380 4.24 8.04 -7.14
CA ASP A 380 4.03 8.84 -5.93
C ASP A 380 2.89 9.87 -6.11
N VAL A 381 2.85 10.61 -7.24
CA VAL A 381 1.78 11.61 -7.46
C VAL A 381 0.42 10.97 -7.70
N LEU A 382 0.35 9.79 -8.33
CA LEU A 382 -0.88 9.04 -8.51
C LEU A 382 -1.47 8.61 -7.15
N TYR A 383 -0.65 8.03 -6.27
CA TYR A 383 -1.10 7.67 -4.91
C TYR A 383 -1.40 8.89 -4.04
N GLY A 384 -0.62 9.96 -4.19
CA GLY A 384 -0.85 11.25 -3.52
C GLY A 384 -2.20 11.84 -3.89
N ALA A 385 -2.56 11.83 -5.18
CA ALA A 385 -3.87 12.27 -5.66
C ALA A 385 -5.01 11.40 -5.13
N LEU A 386 -4.84 10.07 -5.09
CA LEU A 386 -5.83 9.16 -4.51
C LEU A 386 -5.90 9.25 -2.97
N GLY A 387 -4.91 9.86 -2.31
CA GLY A 387 -4.79 9.97 -0.86
C GLY A 387 -4.58 8.63 -0.13
N LYS A 388 -4.15 7.58 -0.85
CA LYS A 388 -4.11 6.19 -0.34
C LYS A 388 -2.76 5.76 0.25
N LEU A 389 -1.66 6.31 -0.24
CA LEU A 389 -0.31 5.89 0.14
C LEU A 389 0.63 7.09 0.15
N ALA A 390 1.40 7.25 1.23
CA ALA A 390 2.48 8.23 1.29
C ALA A 390 3.60 7.88 0.30
N ALA A 391 4.47 8.83 -0.01
CA ALA A 391 5.56 8.58 -0.94
C ALA A 391 6.47 7.46 -0.41
N ALA A 392 6.87 6.54 -1.29
CA ALA A 392 8.00 5.66 -1.00
C ALA A 392 9.32 6.45 -1.18
N GLN A 393 10.45 5.74 -1.13
CA GLN A 393 11.76 6.34 -1.34
C GLN A 393 11.86 7.21 -2.60
N GLY A 394 11.03 6.97 -3.63
CA GLY A 394 10.87 7.83 -4.81
C GLY A 394 12.08 7.90 -5.75
N THR A 395 12.95 6.87 -5.72
CA THR A 395 14.19 6.72 -6.49
C THR A 395 14.54 5.23 -6.57
N MET A 396 15.22 4.79 -7.62
CA MET A 396 15.80 3.43 -7.69
C MET A 396 17.25 3.38 -7.18
N ASN A 397 17.84 4.55 -6.86
CA ASN A 397 19.22 4.69 -6.36
C ASN A 397 20.22 3.97 -7.26
N ASN A 398 20.19 4.28 -8.55
CA ASN A 398 20.98 3.58 -9.55
C ASN A 398 22.46 3.81 -9.30
N LEU A 399 23.20 2.72 -9.12
CA LEU A 399 24.65 2.69 -9.02
C LEU A 399 25.19 1.90 -10.21
N THR A 400 26.01 2.55 -11.01
CA THR A 400 26.77 1.89 -12.08
C THR A 400 28.25 2.05 -11.85
N PHE A 401 28.98 1.02 -12.24
CA PHE A 401 30.43 1.12 -12.37
C PHE A 401 30.94 0.17 -13.43
N GLY A 402 32.11 0.46 -13.97
CA GLY A 402 32.72 -0.42 -14.96
C GLY A 402 34.08 0.06 -15.43
N GLY A 403 34.66 -0.75 -16.30
CA GLY A 403 35.96 -0.54 -16.90
C GLY A 403 35.99 -1.10 -18.33
N PRO A 404 37.17 -1.26 -18.93
CA PRO A 404 37.29 -1.89 -20.23
C PRO A 404 36.67 -3.30 -20.24
N GLY A 405 35.68 -3.52 -21.11
CA GLY A 405 35.07 -4.83 -21.34
C GLY A 405 33.90 -5.23 -20.42
N PHE A 406 33.53 -4.43 -19.43
CA PHE A 406 32.36 -4.72 -18.58
C PHE A 406 31.69 -3.47 -18.01
N GLY A 407 30.39 -3.61 -17.74
CA GLY A 407 29.60 -2.67 -16.96
C GLY A 407 28.77 -3.43 -15.92
N TYR A 408 28.62 -2.84 -14.74
CA TYR A 408 27.73 -3.31 -13.69
C TYR A 408 26.67 -2.25 -13.42
N TYR A 409 25.46 -2.72 -13.14
CA TYR A 409 24.31 -1.89 -12.78
C TYR A 409 23.56 -2.50 -11.59
N GLU A 410 23.24 -1.67 -10.60
CA GLU A 410 22.45 -2.00 -9.41
C GLU A 410 21.39 -0.92 -9.12
N THR A 411 20.19 -1.36 -8.74
CA THR A 411 19.19 -0.52 -8.06
C THR A 411 19.19 -0.85 -6.59
N ILE A 412 19.24 0.15 -5.70
CA ILE A 412 19.34 -0.04 -4.25
C ILE A 412 18.00 0.31 -3.60
N CYS A 413 17.50 -0.59 -2.74
CA CYS A 413 16.22 -0.45 -2.06
C CYS A 413 16.17 0.70 -1.02
N GLY A 414 14.98 0.97 -0.50
CA GLY A 414 14.76 2.03 0.48
C GLY A 414 13.50 1.82 1.30
N GLY A 415 12.92 2.91 1.80
CA GLY A 415 11.68 2.87 2.57
C GLY A 415 10.43 2.90 1.69
N ALA A 416 9.45 2.05 1.98
CA ALA A 416 8.11 2.16 1.42
C ALA A 416 7.27 3.21 2.17
N GLY A 417 6.32 3.83 1.47
CA GLY A 417 5.35 4.73 2.08
C GLY A 417 4.38 4.00 3.01
N ALA A 418 3.91 4.68 4.04
CA ALA A 418 2.84 4.19 4.91
C ALA A 418 1.45 4.43 4.28
N GLY A 419 0.46 3.66 4.72
CA GLY A 419 -0.94 3.83 4.34
C GLY A 419 -1.87 3.51 5.50
N LEU A 420 -3.18 3.67 5.28
CA LEU A 420 -4.18 3.35 6.30
C LEU A 420 -4.10 1.87 6.69
N GLY A 421 -3.80 1.60 7.96
CA GLY A 421 -3.73 0.25 8.52
C GLY A 421 -2.34 -0.40 8.50
N PHE A 422 -1.32 0.24 7.92
CA PHE A 422 0.02 -0.36 7.84
C PHE A 422 1.17 0.65 7.82
N ASP A 423 2.23 0.32 8.57
CA ASP A 423 3.53 0.98 8.44
C ASP A 423 4.17 0.62 7.09
N GLY A 424 5.01 1.51 6.56
CA GLY A 424 5.82 1.25 5.38
C GLY A 424 6.90 0.19 5.66
N ALA A 425 7.06 -0.76 4.74
CA ALA A 425 8.15 -1.73 4.80
C ALA A 425 9.52 -1.06 4.65
N SER A 426 10.49 -1.46 5.47
CA SER A 426 11.87 -0.94 5.43
C SER A 426 12.75 -1.79 4.53
N ALA A 427 13.71 -1.16 3.85
CA ALA A 427 14.72 -1.82 3.02
C ALA A 427 14.17 -2.72 1.90
N VAL A 428 13.10 -2.29 1.23
CA VAL A 428 12.48 -3.02 0.12
C VAL A 428 12.51 -2.20 -1.17
N HIS A 429 12.52 -2.88 -2.31
CA HIS A 429 12.24 -2.26 -3.60
C HIS A 429 10.75 -1.91 -3.68
N THR A 430 10.44 -0.78 -4.30
CA THR A 430 9.10 -0.20 -4.29
C THR A 430 8.71 0.21 -5.71
N HIS A 431 7.41 0.12 -6.00
CA HIS A 431 6.78 0.67 -7.19
C HIS A 431 7.39 0.13 -8.49
N MET A 432 8.08 0.96 -9.27
CA MET A 432 8.55 0.60 -10.61
C MET A 432 9.78 -0.33 -10.62
N THR A 433 10.21 -0.79 -9.43
CA THR A 433 11.29 -1.76 -9.27
C THR A 433 10.90 -2.86 -8.29
N ASN A 434 11.34 -4.09 -8.58
CA ASN A 434 11.17 -5.27 -7.74
C ASN A 434 12.27 -6.31 -8.04
N THR A 435 13.51 -5.80 -8.18
CA THR A 435 14.69 -6.64 -8.40
C THR A 435 15.16 -7.24 -7.07
N ARG A 436 15.85 -8.39 -7.14
CA ARG A 436 16.62 -8.90 -6.01
C ARG A 436 17.93 -8.12 -5.87
N ILE A 437 18.41 -8.05 -4.64
CA ILE A 437 19.78 -7.64 -4.36
C ILE A 437 20.75 -8.67 -4.95
N THR A 438 21.89 -8.21 -5.45
CA THR A 438 23.00 -9.13 -5.79
C THR A 438 23.56 -9.68 -4.49
N ASP A 439 23.72 -11.00 -4.39
CA ASP A 439 24.40 -11.60 -3.24
C ASP A 439 25.82 -11.00 -3.12
N PRO A 440 26.24 -10.54 -1.92
CA PRO A 440 27.57 -9.97 -1.73
C PRO A 440 28.71 -10.87 -2.23
N GLU A 441 28.65 -12.19 -2.01
CA GLU A 441 29.70 -13.10 -2.45
C GLU A 441 29.75 -13.21 -3.97
N VAL A 442 28.58 -13.23 -4.63
CA VAL A 442 28.49 -13.22 -6.10
C VAL A 442 29.03 -11.89 -6.65
N LEU A 443 28.70 -10.76 -6.03
CA LEU A 443 29.19 -9.44 -6.44
C LEU A 443 30.71 -9.37 -6.34
N GLU A 444 31.29 -9.75 -5.20
CA GLU A 444 32.73 -9.71 -4.95
C GLU A 444 33.52 -10.73 -5.80
N LEU A 445 32.90 -11.86 -6.16
CA LEU A 445 33.51 -12.85 -7.05
C LEU A 445 33.57 -12.38 -8.50
N ARG A 446 32.55 -11.63 -8.95
CA ARG A 446 32.38 -11.25 -10.36
C ARG A 446 32.99 -9.89 -10.71
N PHE A 447 33.14 -9.00 -9.74
CA PHE A 447 33.55 -7.62 -9.97
C PHE A 447 34.61 -7.18 -8.95
N PRO A 448 35.50 -6.23 -9.31
CA PRO A 448 36.59 -5.79 -8.45
C PRO A 448 36.10 -4.79 -7.38
N VAL A 449 35.17 -5.24 -6.53
CA VAL A 449 34.59 -4.48 -5.42
C VAL A 449 34.51 -5.33 -4.17
N ARG A 450 34.38 -4.69 -3.01
CA ARG A 450 34.08 -5.31 -1.72
C ARG A 450 32.91 -4.61 -1.06
N VAL A 451 31.98 -5.39 -0.51
CA VAL A 451 30.85 -4.88 0.28
C VAL A 451 31.32 -4.61 1.71
N GLU A 452 31.47 -3.34 2.06
CA GLU A 452 31.86 -2.94 3.43
C GLU A 452 30.64 -2.84 4.36
N ARG A 453 29.48 -2.46 3.83
CA ARG A 453 28.23 -2.36 4.60
C ARG A 453 27.01 -2.53 3.71
N PHE A 454 26.03 -3.25 4.21
CA PHE A 454 24.65 -3.21 3.71
C PHE A 454 23.68 -3.44 4.87
N GLY A 455 22.88 -2.43 5.23
CA GLY A 455 21.93 -2.58 6.34
C GLY A 455 20.94 -1.43 6.44
N VAL A 456 19.92 -1.60 7.29
CA VAL A 456 18.82 -0.63 7.46
C VAL A 456 19.32 0.70 8.02
N ARG A 457 18.89 1.80 7.40
CA ARG A 457 19.11 3.18 7.84
C ARG A 457 18.02 3.59 8.84
N ARG A 458 18.13 3.09 10.07
CA ARG A 458 17.09 3.26 11.11
C ARG A 458 16.78 4.73 11.38
N GLY A 459 15.49 5.05 11.50
CA GLY A 459 15.00 6.40 11.79
C GLY A 459 14.97 7.34 10.58
N SER A 460 15.02 6.79 9.37
CA SER A 460 14.85 7.54 8.12
C SER A 460 13.40 7.58 7.63
N GLY A 461 12.55 6.65 8.06
CA GLY A 461 11.12 6.67 7.75
C GLY A 461 10.38 7.81 8.46
N GLY A 462 9.45 8.45 7.74
CA GLY A 462 8.63 9.55 8.23
C GLY A 462 7.71 9.14 9.38
N ALA A 463 7.54 10.04 10.34
CA ALA A 463 6.66 9.81 11.48
C ALA A 463 5.18 10.02 11.10
N GLY A 464 4.30 9.26 11.74
CA GLY A 464 2.86 9.32 11.60
C GLY A 464 2.23 8.31 12.54
N VAL A 465 0.90 8.20 12.52
CA VAL A 465 0.21 7.08 13.19
C VAL A 465 0.73 5.77 12.62
N TYR A 466 0.84 5.71 11.30
CA TYR A 466 1.59 4.72 10.57
C TYR A 466 2.90 5.35 10.08
N ARG A 467 4.02 4.70 10.35
CA ARG A 467 5.37 5.19 10.05
C ARG A 467 5.79 4.76 8.67
N GLY A 468 6.48 5.63 7.95
CA GLY A 468 7.15 5.24 6.71
C GLY A 468 8.29 4.24 6.98
N GLY A 469 8.64 3.46 5.97
CA GLY A 469 9.75 2.51 6.06
C GLY A 469 11.10 3.20 6.11
N ASP A 470 12.06 2.57 6.79
CA ASP A 470 13.46 3.02 6.79
C ASP A 470 14.17 2.62 5.49
N GLY A 471 15.04 3.50 5.00
CA GLY A 471 15.96 3.23 3.88
C GLY A 471 17.11 2.29 4.26
N VAL A 472 18.19 2.30 3.47
CA VAL A 472 19.40 1.49 3.69
C VAL A 472 20.68 2.31 3.63
N VAL A 473 21.74 1.76 4.20
CA VAL A 473 23.12 2.20 4.02
C VAL A 473 23.86 1.12 3.23
N ARG A 474 24.35 1.48 2.05
CA ARG A 474 25.11 0.61 1.14
C ARG A 474 26.51 1.20 0.93
N ALA A 475 27.56 0.48 1.30
CA ALA A 475 28.94 0.92 1.10
C ALA A 475 29.75 -0.12 0.30
N LEU A 476 30.42 0.35 -0.74
CA LEU A 476 31.30 -0.43 -1.62
C LEU A 476 32.70 0.17 -1.63
N ARG A 477 33.70 -0.70 -1.54
CA ARG A 477 35.12 -0.39 -1.77
C ARG A 477 35.52 -0.90 -3.15
N PHE A 478 36.18 -0.09 -3.96
CA PHE A 478 36.68 -0.50 -5.27
C PHE A 478 38.12 -1.04 -5.13
N LEU A 479 38.40 -2.15 -5.80
CA LEU A 479 39.69 -2.85 -5.73
C LEU A 479 40.63 -2.48 -6.88
N GLU A 480 40.10 -1.82 -7.90
CA GLU A 480 40.81 -1.37 -9.10
C GLU A 480 40.31 0.02 -9.52
N PRO A 481 41.05 0.75 -10.37
CA PRO A 481 40.56 2.00 -10.95
C PRO A 481 39.34 1.75 -11.84
N LEU A 482 38.24 2.45 -11.57
CA LEU A 482 36.97 2.29 -12.28
C LEU A 482 36.29 3.62 -12.56
N GLU A 483 35.35 3.60 -13.48
CA GLU A 483 34.37 4.67 -13.65
C GLU A 483 33.11 4.32 -12.85
N VAL A 484 32.58 5.27 -12.10
CA VAL A 484 31.40 5.11 -11.24
C VAL A 484 30.41 6.22 -11.53
N ALA A 485 29.13 5.89 -11.66
CA ALA A 485 28.05 6.86 -11.61
C ALA A 485 26.99 6.50 -10.59
N ILE A 486 26.34 7.55 -10.08
CA ILE A 486 25.10 7.47 -9.35
C ILE A 486 24.08 8.31 -10.11
N LEU A 487 22.93 7.70 -10.43
CA LEU A 487 21.74 8.38 -10.92
C LEU A 487 20.64 8.16 -9.88
N SER A 488 20.32 9.20 -9.13
CA SER A 488 19.35 9.10 -8.03
C SER A 488 18.62 10.42 -7.80
N GLU A 489 17.39 10.32 -7.31
CA GLU A 489 16.54 11.45 -6.89
C GLU A 489 16.31 11.46 -5.37
N ARG A 490 15.48 12.38 -4.87
CA ARG A 490 15.09 12.48 -3.44
C ARG A 490 16.28 12.79 -2.51
N ARG A 491 17.23 13.59 -3.01
CA ARG A 491 18.31 14.23 -2.25
C ARG A 491 17.99 15.69 -1.98
N GLY A 492 17.26 16.34 -2.90
CA GLY A 492 16.76 17.71 -2.77
C GLY A 492 15.32 17.79 -2.24
N VAL A 493 14.44 16.89 -2.69
CA VAL A 493 13.02 16.84 -2.29
C VAL A 493 12.76 15.58 -1.44
N ALA A 494 12.27 15.76 -0.21
CA ALA A 494 11.97 14.63 0.68
C ALA A 494 10.75 13.82 0.20
N PRO A 495 10.69 12.49 0.41
CA PRO A 495 9.47 11.70 0.26
C PRO A 495 8.35 12.23 1.15
N PHE A 496 7.25 12.71 0.58
CA PHE A 496 6.16 13.32 1.36
C PHE A 496 5.42 12.31 2.24
N GLY A 497 5.00 12.75 3.42
CA GLY A 497 3.95 12.07 4.21
C GLY A 497 2.55 12.50 3.76
N LEU A 498 1.52 11.78 4.20
CA LEU A 498 0.11 12.14 3.92
C LEU A 498 -0.64 12.60 5.17
N HIS A 499 -1.61 13.49 4.94
CA HIS A 499 -2.61 13.92 5.93
C HIS A 499 -2.00 14.47 7.23
N GLY A 500 -0.91 15.23 7.10
CA GLY A 500 -0.21 15.83 8.24
C GLY A 500 0.85 14.94 8.89
N ALA A 501 1.14 13.75 8.33
CA ALA A 501 2.29 12.96 8.72
C ALA A 501 3.60 13.54 8.15
N GLU A 502 4.70 13.23 8.82
CA GLU A 502 6.04 13.73 8.47
C GLU A 502 6.62 13.02 7.22
N PRO A 503 7.42 13.73 6.41
CA PRO A 503 8.12 13.14 5.29
C PRO A 503 9.23 12.17 5.73
N GLY A 504 9.61 11.28 4.81
CA GLY A 504 10.82 10.46 4.94
C GLY A 504 12.09 11.31 4.84
N ALA A 505 13.18 10.85 5.45
CA ALA A 505 14.47 11.50 5.34
C ALA A 505 15.04 11.38 3.91
N PRO A 506 15.57 12.47 3.31
CA PRO A 506 16.24 12.42 2.01
C PRO A 506 17.44 11.47 1.99
N GLY A 507 17.77 10.98 0.80
CA GLY A 507 18.97 10.19 0.55
C GLY A 507 20.24 11.04 0.58
N ARG A 508 21.40 10.39 0.69
CA ARG A 508 22.73 11.03 0.65
C ARG A 508 23.75 10.12 -0.03
N ASN A 509 24.65 10.73 -0.79
CA ASN A 509 25.71 10.02 -1.49
C ASN A 509 27.07 10.53 -0.98
N TRP A 510 28.04 9.63 -0.79
CA TRP A 510 29.35 9.95 -0.26
C TRP A 510 30.46 9.23 -1.04
N LEU A 511 31.56 9.94 -1.30
CA LEU A 511 32.84 9.35 -1.70
C LEU A 511 33.69 9.11 -0.44
N LEU A 512 34.23 7.91 -0.32
CA LEU A 512 35.14 7.50 0.75
C LEU A 512 36.57 7.44 0.20
N ARG A 513 37.43 8.38 0.59
CA ARG A 513 38.82 8.49 0.10
C ARG A 513 39.73 8.96 1.23
N ASP A 514 40.94 8.40 1.30
CA ASP A 514 41.99 8.76 2.27
C ASP A 514 41.51 8.75 3.74
N GLY A 515 40.62 7.82 4.09
CA GLY A 515 40.02 7.74 5.43
C GLY A 515 38.96 8.80 5.74
N GLY A 516 38.66 9.71 4.81
CA GLY A 516 37.62 10.73 4.90
C GLY A 516 36.36 10.41 4.11
N ARG A 517 35.32 11.24 4.31
CA ARG A 517 34.07 11.23 3.53
C ARG A 517 33.84 12.58 2.86
N GLN A 518 33.54 12.58 1.57
CA GLN A 518 33.16 13.76 0.79
C GLN A 518 31.72 13.60 0.32
N SER A 519 30.88 14.63 0.53
CA SER A 519 29.50 14.62 0.03
C SER A 519 29.48 14.66 -1.49
N LEU A 520 28.63 13.84 -2.09
CA LEU A 520 28.35 13.82 -3.53
C LEU A 520 26.92 14.31 -3.80
N PRO A 521 26.66 14.91 -4.97
CA PRO A 521 25.31 15.27 -5.40
C PRO A 521 24.45 14.02 -5.70
N ALA A 522 23.16 14.25 -6.02
CA ALA A 522 22.19 13.22 -6.36
C ALA A 522 22.57 12.44 -7.63
N LYS A 523 23.10 13.17 -8.63
CA LYS A 523 23.62 12.64 -9.89
C LYS A 523 25.12 12.93 -9.97
N VAL A 524 25.94 11.92 -10.18
CA VAL A 524 27.40 12.08 -10.25
C VAL A 524 28.03 11.07 -11.20
N GLN A 525 29.12 11.47 -11.83
CA GLN A 525 30.02 10.62 -12.59
C GLN A 525 31.45 10.94 -12.15
N LEU A 526 32.22 9.93 -11.76
CA LEU A 526 33.59 10.12 -11.31
C LEU A 526 34.47 8.90 -11.61
N ARG A 527 35.79 9.11 -11.58
CA ARG A 527 36.77 8.03 -11.55
C ARG A 527 37.24 7.77 -10.13
N VAL A 528 37.30 6.51 -9.78
CA VAL A 528 37.81 6.01 -8.50
C VAL A 528 39.13 5.29 -8.71
N GLN A 529 39.96 5.26 -7.67
CA GLN A 529 41.18 4.47 -7.59
C GLN A 529 40.94 3.23 -6.73
N ALA A 530 41.86 2.27 -6.82
CA ALA A 530 41.88 1.15 -5.87
C ALA A 530 41.96 1.69 -4.43
N GLY A 531 41.09 1.20 -3.56
CA GLY A 531 40.99 1.66 -2.18
C GLY A 531 40.01 2.82 -1.96
N ASP A 532 39.46 3.46 -2.99
CA ASP A 532 38.33 4.39 -2.85
C ASP A 532 37.01 3.63 -2.64
N GLY A 533 36.00 4.28 -2.10
CA GLY A 533 34.67 3.69 -1.93
C GLY A 533 33.53 4.67 -2.14
N VAL A 534 32.32 4.15 -2.30
CA VAL A 534 31.08 4.93 -2.29
C VAL A 534 30.19 4.45 -1.16
N LEU A 535 29.49 5.39 -0.51
CA LEU A 535 28.46 5.10 0.47
C LEU A 535 27.17 5.81 0.08
N LEU A 536 26.10 5.05 -0.07
CA LEU A 536 24.77 5.52 -0.36
C LEU A 536 23.88 5.30 0.86
N GLU A 537 23.28 6.38 1.34
CA GLU A 537 22.16 6.36 2.28
C GLU A 537 20.89 6.58 1.47
N THR A 538 20.03 5.57 1.35
CA THR A 538 18.79 5.72 0.57
C THR A 538 17.69 6.42 1.38
N PRO A 539 16.70 7.03 0.71
CA PRO A 539 15.60 7.70 1.39
C PRO A 539 14.73 6.72 2.18
N GLY A 540 14.10 7.23 3.25
CA GLY A 540 12.96 6.55 3.89
C GLY A 540 11.65 6.81 3.13
N GLY A 541 10.57 6.15 3.54
CA GLY A 541 9.22 6.45 3.06
C GLY A 541 8.53 7.51 3.93
N GLY A 542 7.50 8.17 3.41
CA GLY A 542 6.66 9.09 4.16
C GLY A 542 5.74 8.39 5.16
N GLY A 543 5.41 9.10 6.26
CA GLY A 543 4.42 8.64 7.24
C GLY A 543 2.98 8.84 6.76
N TYR A 544 2.04 8.26 7.49
CA TYR A 544 0.61 8.40 7.23
C TYR A 544 -0.16 8.63 8.53
N THR A 545 -1.09 9.58 8.49
CA THR A 545 -2.04 9.86 9.57
C THR A 545 -3.46 9.70 9.00
N PRO A 546 -4.37 8.97 9.64
CA PRO A 546 -5.75 8.89 9.15
C PRO A 546 -6.41 10.27 9.08
N THR A 547 -7.18 10.50 8.03
CA THR A 547 -8.06 11.67 7.90
C THR A 547 -9.21 11.60 8.92
N PRO A 548 -9.92 12.72 9.20
CA PRO A 548 -11.09 12.68 10.09
C PRO A 548 -12.14 11.63 9.68
N ARG A 549 -12.38 11.46 8.37
CA ARG A 549 -13.29 10.43 7.85
C ARG A 549 -12.79 9.01 8.15
N GLU A 550 -11.49 8.76 8.01
CA GLU A 550 -10.91 7.44 8.26
C GLU A 550 -10.87 7.11 9.75
N TRP A 551 -10.65 8.11 10.62
CA TRP A 551 -10.83 7.92 12.07
C TRP A 551 -12.27 7.55 12.44
N ALA A 552 -13.25 8.26 11.87
CA ALA A 552 -14.66 7.96 12.09
C ALA A 552 -15.02 6.53 11.62
N GLN A 553 -14.45 6.07 10.50
CA GLN A 553 -14.72 4.74 9.95
C GLN A 553 -13.82 3.62 10.51
N MET A 554 -12.86 3.96 11.37
CA MET A 554 -11.90 3.00 11.91
C MET A 554 -12.60 1.98 12.80
N SER A 555 -12.25 0.70 12.67
CA SER A 555 -12.76 -0.29 13.61
C SER A 555 -12.24 -0.02 15.04
N PRO A 556 -13.07 -0.19 16.09
CA PRO A 556 -12.65 -0.03 17.48
C PRO A 556 -11.43 -0.89 17.84
N ARG A 557 -11.37 -2.10 17.30
CA ARG A 557 -10.24 -3.02 17.51
C ARG A 557 -8.93 -2.44 16.99
N GLU A 558 -8.93 -1.82 15.83
CA GLU A 558 -7.73 -1.21 15.26
C GLU A 558 -7.32 0.03 16.06
N LEU A 559 -8.26 0.88 16.46
CA LEU A 559 -7.99 2.02 17.33
C LEU A 559 -7.30 1.57 18.64
N ARG A 560 -7.85 0.56 19.33
CA ARG A 560 -7.25 0.04 20.57
C ARG A 560 -5.84 -0.51 20.35
N ARG A 561 -5.56 -1.13 19.20
CA ARG A 561 -4.20 -1.56 18.84
C ARG A 561 -3.25 -0.39 18.63
N LEU A 562 -3.69 0.67 17.97
CA LEU A 562 -2.90 1.89 17.79
C LEU A 562 -2.57 2.53 19.14
N ILE A 563 -3.56 2.60 20.04
CA ILE A 563 -3.39 3.09 21.41
C ILE A 563 -2.38 2.23 22.18
N ALA A 564 -2.56 0.91 22.23
CA ALA A 564 -1.65 0.02 22.96
C ALA A 564 -0.20 0.12 22.46
N ARG A 565 0.00 0.45 21.17
CA ARG A 565 1.32 0.66 20.55
C ARG A 565 1.90 2.06 20.74
N GLY A 566 1.23 2.97 21.43
CA GLY A 566 1.70 4.35 21.57
C GLY A 566 1.50 5.22 20.34
N ARG A 567 0.73 4.76 19.34
CA ARG A 567 0.53 5.48 18.06
C ARG A 567 -0.62 6.48 18.11
N TYR A 568 -1.47 6.39 19.13
CA TYR A 568 -2.58 7.33 19.33
C TYR A 568 -2.75 7.66 20.82
N ARG A 569 -2.80 8.96 21.12
CA ARG A 569 -2.95 9.52 22.48
C ARG A 569 -3.98 10.65 22.55
N GLY A 570 -4.70 10.90 21.45
CA GLY A 570 -5.67 11.99 21.35
C GLY A 570 -7.06 11.62 21.91
N PRO A 571 -8.01 12.57 21.84
CA PRO A 571 -9.38 12.36 22.28
C PRO A 571 -10.16 11.34 21.44
N THR A 572 -10.96 10.47 22.05
CA THR A 572 -11.73 9.43 21.35
C THR A 572 -13.06 9.91 20.76
N CYS A 573 -13.41 11.19 20.94
CA CYS A 573 -14.63 11.76 20.36
C CYS A 573 -14.57 11.75 18.82
N GLY A 574 -15.63 11.29 18.16
CA GLY A 574 -15.72 11.23 16.69
C GLY A 574 -14.81 10.18 16.02
N ILE A 575 -14.29 9.22 16.80
CA ILE A 575 -13.50 8.09 16.29
C ILE A 575 -14.32 6.82 16.43
N ALA A 576 -14.28 5.96 15.41
CA ALA A 576 -15.06 4.73 15.32
C ALA A 576 -16.55 5.00 15.57
N ASP A 577 -17.13 5.86 14.73
CA ASP A 577 -18.51 6.31 14.82
C ASP A 577 -19.49 5.13 14.83
N GLY A 578 -20.53 5.27 15.65
CA GLY A 578 -21.56 4.24 15.82
C GLY A 578 -21.21 3.15 16.84
N HIS A 579 -20.04 3.22 17.50
CA HIS A 579 -19.65 2.29 18.54
C HIS A 579 -19.78 2.86 19.96
N VAL A 580 -20.07 1.99 20.93
CA VAL A 580 -20.21 2.39 22.34
C VAL A 580 -18.86 2.85 22.89
N GLN A 581 -18.84 4.01 23.53
CA GLN A 581 -17.71 4.47 24.34
C GLN A 581 -18.02 4.32 25.83
N ALA A 582 -17.01 3.96 26.63
CA ALA A 582 -17.15 3.77 28.05
C ALA A 582 -16.07 4.47 28.88
N ASN A 583 -16.51 4.97 30.02
CA ASN A 583 -15.69 5.45 31.12
C ASN A 583 -15.06 4.24 31.84
N LEU A 584 -13.76 4.31 32.12
CA LEU A 584 -13.07 3.36 32.99
C LEU A 584 -12.99 3.88 34.43
N VAL A 585 -13.31 3.01 35.39
CA VAL A 585 -13.03 3.15 36.83
C VAL A 585 -12.35 1.88 37.33
N VAL A 586 -11.28 2.01 38.10
CA VAL A 586 -10.55 0.90 38.73
C VAL A 586 -10.35 1.22 40.21
N LEU A 587 -10.71 0.29 41.08
CA LEU A 587 -10.65 0.47 42.54
C LEU A 587 -10.39 -0.87 43.26
N PRO A 588 -10.05 -0.88 44.56
CA PRO A 588 -9.78 -2.11 45.29
C PRO A 588 -11.02 -3.01 45.41
N ALA A 589 -10.83 -4.32 45.32
CA ALA A 589 -11.89 -5.33 45.41
C ALA A 589 -12.78 -5.19 46.64
N ALA A 590 -12.23 -4.72 47.77
CA ALA A 590 -12.99 -4.49 49.01
C ALA A 590 -14.13 -3.47 48.85
N PHE A 591 -14.05 -2.56 47.86
CA PHE A 591 -15.05 -1.52 47.61
C PHE A 591 -15.91 -1.79 46.37
N ALA A 592 -15.64 -2.88 45.64
CA ALA A 592 -16.27 -3.18 44.36
C ALA A 592 -17.79 -3.37 44.46
N ASP A 593 -18.27 -4.03 45.51
CA ASP A 593 -19.71 -4.26 45.70
C ASP A 593 -20.45 -2.95 46.07
N ALA A 594 -19.85 -2.12 46.92
CA ALA A 594 -20.38 -0.81 47.25
C ALA A 594 -20.45 0.10 46.01
N PHE A 595 -19.43 0.06 45.15
CA PHE A 595 -19.42 0.84 43.92
C PHE A 595 -20.43 0.33 42.88
N ALA A 596 -20.60 -1.00 42.76
CA ALA A 596 -21.64 -1.58 41.90
C ALA A 596 -23.04 -1.17 42.37
N ALA A 597 -23.29 -1.18 43.68
CA ALA A 597 -24.54 -0.70 44.27
C ALA A 597 -24.73 0.81 44.10
N TYR A 598 -23.65 1.61 44.18
CA TYR A 598 -23.68 3.04 43.84
C TYR A 598 -24.11 3.27 42.38
N CYS A 599 -23.55 2.49 41.44
CA CYS A 599 -23.94 2.56 40.03
C CYS A 599 -25.42 2.17 39.83
N ALA A 600 -25.89 1.14 40.55
CA ALA A 600 -27.29 0.72 40.54
C ALA A 600 -28.25 1.80 41.06
N ALA A 601 -27.86 2.49 42.15
CA ALA A 601 -28.65 3.59 42.70
C ALA A 601 -28.62 4.86 41.85
N ASN A 602 -27.67 4.97 40.92
CA ASN A 602 -27.45 6.14 40.06
C ASN A 602 -27.29 5.73 38.58
N PRO A 603 -28.29 5.06 37.99
CA PRO A 603 -28.20 4.38 36.69
C PRO A 603 -28.03 5.34 35.51
N GLY A 604 -28.55 6.56 35.63
CA GLY A 604 -28.41 7.61 34.64
C GLY A 604 -26.94 8.00 34.48
N PRO A 605 -26.29 8.57 35.51
CA PRO A 605 -24.89 8.99 35.41
C PRO A 605 -23.87 7.84 35.46
N CYS A 606 -24.21 6.66 36.00
CA CYS A 606 -23.29 5.53 36.14
C CYS A 606 -23.85 4.23 35.52
N PRO A 607 -24.14 4.19 34.21
CA PRO A 607 -24.69 3.01 33.57
C PRO A 607 -23.63 1.91 33.49
N LEU A 608 -23.68 0.93 34.40
CA LEU A 608 -22.70 -0.14 34.47
C LEU A 608 -22.88 -1.14 33.31
N ILE A 609 -21.89 -1.20 32.42
CA ILE A 609 -21.86 -2.15 31.29
C ILE A 609 -21.15 -3.44 31.68
N GLU A 610 -19.98 -3.31 32.31
CA GLU A 610 -19.13 -4.45 32.62
C GLU A 610 -18.37 -4.23 33.93
N ARG A 611 -18.31 -5.28 34.76
CA ARG A 611 -17.47 -5.38 35.96
C ARG A 611 -16.54 -6.57 35.77
N LEU A 612 -15.23 -6.35 35.89
CA LEU A 612 -14.23 -7.42 35.78
C LEU A 612 -13.98 -8.11 37.13
N ALA A 613 -13.36 -9.29 37.07
CA ALA A 613 -12.90 -9.98 38.26
C ALA A 613 -11.68 -9.26 38.87
N PRO A 614 -11.43 -9.39 40.20
CA PRO A 614 -10.24 -8.82 40.82
C PRO A 614 -8.95 -9.28 40.13
N GLY A 615 -8.09 -8.32 39.79
CA GLY A 615 -6.79 -8.53 39.15
C GLY A 615 -6.87 -8.74 37.63
N ASP A 616 -8.05 -8.93 37.06
CA ASP A 616 -8.23 -9.21 35.64
C ASP A 616 -8.47 -7.93 34.82
N PRO A 617 -7.56 -7.57 33.90
CA PRO A 617 -7.68 -6.37 33.09
C PRO A 617 -8.46 -6.58 31.79
N CYS A 618 -8.92 -7.80 31.48
CA CYS A 618 -9.45 -8.13 30.15
C CYS A 618 -10.97 -7.94 30.05
N SER A 619 -11.41 -7.04 29.17
CA SER A 619 -12.84 -6.90 28.81
C SER A 619 -13.33 -8.13 28.04
N ARG A 620 -14.55 -8.56 28.33
CA ARG A 620 -15.27 -9.70 27.73
C ARG A 620 -16.57 -9.29 27.06
N VAL A 621 -17.16 -8.18 27.50
CA VAL A 621 -18.44 -7.70 26.99
C VAL A 621 -18.22 -6.58 25.99
N LEU A 622 -17.64 -5.47 26.44
CA LEU A 622 -17.60 -4.25 25.64
C LEU A 622 -16.51 -4.30 24.56
N ALA A 623 -15.34 -4.83 24.90
CA ALA A 623 -14.20 -4.98 24.00
C ALA A 623 -13.54 -6.35 24.22
N PRO A 624 -14.15 -7.46 23.76
CA PRO A 624 -13.65 -8.81 23.99
C PRO A 624 -12.16 -8.98 23.67
N GLY A 625 -11.37 -9.33 24.70
CA GLY A 625 -9.93 -9.56 24.60
C GLY A 625 -9.06 -8.30 24.63
N ALA A 626 -9.64 -7.12 24.87
CA ALA A 626 -8.87 -5.89 25.09
C ALA A 626 -8.33 -5.85 26.52
N ASP A 627 -7.05 -5.49 26.66
CA ASP A 627 -6.37 -5.27 27.94
C ASP A 627 -6.59 -3.81 28.37
N LEU A 628 -7.36 -3.59 29.43
CA LEU A 628 -7.71 -2.24 29.90
C LEU A 628 -6.52 -1.47 30.47
N ARG A 629 -5.33 -2.07 30.60
CA ARG A 629 -4.12 -1.39 31.03
C ARG A 629 -3.53 -0.51 29.93
N ASP A 630 -3.80 -0.80 28.66
CA ASP A 630 -3.25 -0.07 27.51
C ASP A 630 -4.27 0.17 26.36
N ALA A 631 -5.55 -0.16 26.58
CA ALA A 631 -6.60 0.02 25.57
C ALA A 631 -7.17 1.45 25.47
N LEU A 632 -6.88 2.33 26.43
CA LEU A 632 -7.33 3.73 26.45
C LEU A 632 -6.15 4.69 26.21
N PRO A 633 -6.38 5.83 25.55
CA PRO A 633 -5.28 6.73 25.20
C PRO A 633 -4.57 7.37 26.41
N ARG A 634 -5.29 7.56 27.52
CA ARG A 634 -4.75 8.19 28.74
C ARG A 634 -5.55 7.84 29.98
N TYR A 635 -4.85 7.72 31.11
CA TYR A 635 -5.40 7.36 32.41
C TYR A 635 -5.06 8.42 33.47
N ARG A 636 -5.85 8.43 34.54
CA ARG A 636 -5.64 9.20 35.77
C ARG A 636 -5.48 8.24 36.94
N VAL A 637 -4.31 8.25 37.56
CA VAL A 637 -3.96 7.44 38.73
C VAL A 637 -4.02 8.32 39.96
N ARG A 638 -4.88 7.99 40.92
CA ARG A 638 -4.97 8.67 42.22
C ARG A 638 -4.60 7.74 43.36
N GLU A 639 -3.54 8.09 44.07
CA GLU A 639 -3.01 7.33 45.21
C GLU A 639 -2.32 8.28 46.20
N GLY A 640 -2.56 8.11 47.51
CA GLY A 640 -1.89 8.91 48.54
C GLY A 640 -2.19 10.41 48.47
N GLY A 641 -3.32 10.80 47.87
CA GLY A 641 -3.70 12.20 47.66
C GLY A 641 -3.10 12.86 46.40
N GLU A 642 -2.24 12.16 45.65
CA GLU A 642 -1.67 12.66 44.40
C GLU A 642 -2.48 12.20 43.18
N LEU A 643 -2.57 13.06 42.15
CA LEU A 643 -3.11 12.73 40.84
C LEU A 643 -1.97 12.73 39.81
N ARG A 644 -1.84 11.64 39.05
CA ARG A 644 -0.88 11.51 37.94
C ARG A 644 -1.62 11.08 36.67
N GLU A 645 -1.28 11.69 35.53
CA GLU A 645 -1.71 11.20 34.22
C GLU A 645 -0.64 10.28 33.63
N VAL A 646 -1.07 9.12 33.12
CA VAL A 646 -0.18 8.08 32.57
C VAL A 646 -0.77 7.53 31.27
N ASP A 647 0.09 6.95 30.44
CA ASP A 647 -0.28 6.39 29.13
C ASP A 647 -0.69 4.91 29.21
N ASP A 648 -0.34 4.22 30.30
CA ASP A 648 -0.71 2.84 30.59
C ASP A 648 -0.80 2.59 32.10
N LEU A 649 -1.44 1.48 32.49
CA LEU A 649 -1.57 1.06 33.90
C LEU A 649 -0.71 -0.15 34.25
N HIS A 650 0.16 -0.67 33.36
CA HIS A 650 0.88 -1.92 33.59
C HIS A 650 1.76 -1.86 34.84
N ALA A 651 2.42 -0.73 35.08
CA ALA A 651 3.29 -0.54 36.23
C ALA A 651 2.56 -0.41 37.57
N VAL A 652 1.28 -0.03 37.56
CA VAL A 652 0.49 0.24 38.79
C VAL A 652 -0.59 -0.80 39.06
N TRP A 653 -0.91 -1.68 38.10
CA TRP A 653 -1.98 -2.67 38.19
C TRP A 653 -1.79 -3.63 39.37
N ARG A 654 -2.88 -3.90 40.12
CA ARG A 654 -2.84 -4.69 41.36
C ARG A 654 -3.66 -5.96 41.26
N PRO A 655 -3.30 -7.03 42.00
CA PRO A 655 -4.10 -8.26 42.07
C PRO A 655 -5.51 -8.07 42.62
N ASP A 656 -5.73 -7.03 43.44
CA ASP A 656 -7.03 -6.69 43.99
C ASP A 656 -7.78 -5.63 43.17
N ALA A 657 -7.25 -5.20 42.03
CA ALA A 657 -7.87 -4.17 41.20
C ALA A 657 -9.12 -4.70 40.49
N VAL A 658 -10.25 -4.01 40.65
CA VAL A 658 -11.50 -4.30 39.95
C VAL A 658 -11.83 -3.16 39.01
N ALA A 659 -11.92 -3.48 37.71
CA ALA A 659 -12.31 -2.52 36.68
C ALA A 659 -13.83 -2.53 36.43
N PHE A 660 -14.38 -1.33 36.24
CA PHE A 660 -15.75 -1.05 35.88
C PHE A 660 -15.75 -0.23 34.59
N LEU A 661 -16.52 -0.69 33.60
CA LEU A 661 -16.81 0.04 32.38
C LEU A 661 -18.21 0.60 32.47
N LEU A 662 -18.32 1.92 32.45
CA LEU A 662 -19.58 2.65 32.56
C LEU A 662 -19.88 3.31 31.22
N GLY A 663 -21.11 3.17 30.74
CA GLY A 663 -21.56 3.82 29.51
C GLY A 663 -21.36 5.33 29.53
N CYS A 664 -21.25 5.92 28.32
CA CYS A 664 -20.91 7.32 28.11
C CYS A 664 -21.92 8.02 27.21
N SER A 665 -22.08 9.33 27.44
CA SER A 665 -22.94 10.23 26.64
C SER A 665 -22.52 10.30 25.17
N PHE A 666 -21.26 10.03 24.84
CA PHE A 666 -20.80 9.96 23.45
C PHE A 666 -21.48 8.84 22.66
N SER A 667 -21.94 7.78 23.34
CA SER A 667 -22.72 6.70 22.72
C SER A 667 -24.13 7.15 22.29
N LEU A 668 -24.55 8.37 22.67
CA LEU A 668 -25.85 8.94 22.33
C LEU A 668 -25.80 9.82 21.07
N GLU A 669 -24.64 10.39 20.75
CA GLU A 669 -24.52 11.49 19.78
C GLU A 669 -24.81 11.04 18.36
N GLY A 670 -24.28 9.88 17.96
CA GLY A 670 -24.60 9.28 16.67
C GLY A 670 -26.10 9.02 16.49
N ALA A 671 -26.79 8.57 17.54
CA ALA A 671 -28.23 8.32 17.49
C ALA A 671 -29.04 9.62 17.37
N LEU A 672 -28.64 10.69 18.09
CA LEU A 672 -29.27 12.00 17.98
C LEU A 672 -29.09 12.60 16.59
N VAL A 673 -27.86 12.60 16.07
CA VAL A 673 -27.55 13.10 14.73
C VAL A 673 -28.30 12.30 13.65
N ALA A 674 -28.33 10.97 13.75
CA ALA A 674 -29.09 10.10 12.83
C ALA A 674 -30.60 10.35 12.91
N GLY A 675 -31.13 10.70 14.09
CA GLY A 675 -32.51 11.17 14.28
C GLY A 675 -32.73 12.64 13.89
N GLY A 676 -31.73 13.29 13.31
CA GLY A 676 -31.72 14.67 12.85
C GLY A 676 -31.67 15.73 13.96
N VAL A 677 -31.43 15.34 15.21
CA VAL A 677 -31.30 16.27 16.35
C VAL A 677 -29.88 16.86 16.33
N PRO A 678 -29.73 18.19 16.25
CA PRO A 678 -28.41 18.82 16.19
C PRO A 678 -27.63 18.60 17.49
N VAL A 679 -26.30 18.49 17.37
CA VAL A 679 -25.39 18.27 18.50
C VAL A 679 -24.26 19.29 18.40
N ARG A 680 -24.44 20.43 19.07
CA ARG A 680 -23.60 21.63 18.91
C ARG A 680 -22.09 21.39 19.10
N HIS A 681 -21.67 20.64 20.11
CA HIS A 681 -20.24 20.41 20.33
C HIS A 681 -19.61 19.55 19.22
N VAL A 682 -20.38 18.65 18.59
CA VAL A 682 -19.94 17.90 17.40
C VAL A 682 -19.79 18.85 16.21
N GLU A 683 -20.76 19.74 16.00
CA GLU A 683 -20.72 20.76 14.94
C GLU A 683 -19.55 21.74 15.11
N GLU A 684 -19.19 22.08 16.34
CA GLU A 684 -18.09 22.98 16.68
C GLU A 684 -16.73 22.28 16.85
N GLY A 685 -16.67 20.95 16.80
CA GLY A 685 -15.43 20.18 17.03
C GLY A 685 -14.86 20.32 18.44
N LYS A 686 -15.73 20.45 19.45
CA LYS A 686 -15.39 20.68 20.86
C LYS A 686 -15.74 19.49 21.74
N ASN A 687 -15.06 19.37 22.87
CA ASN A 687 -15.49 18.44 23.92
C ASN A 687 -16.80 18.93 24.55
N VAL A 688 -17.76 18.01 24.75
CA VAL A 688 -19.06 18.35 25.35
C VAL A 688 -18.88 19.07 26.70
N PRO A 689 -19.52 20.23 26.92
CA PRO A 689 -19.44 20.94 28.18
C PRO A 689 -20.15 20.14 29.29
N MET A 690 -19.49 20.01 30.42
CA MET A 690 -19.96 19.26 31.58
C MET A 690 -19.95 20.15 32.81
N PHE A 691 -21.04 20.09 33.57
CA PHE A 691 -21.28 20.94 34.72
C PHE A 691 -21.51 20.14 35.98
N ARG A 692 -20.93 20.59 37.09
CA ARG A 692 -21.29 20.08 38.41
C ARG A 692 -22.60 20.75 38.86
N THR A 693 -23.59 19.94 39.21
CA THR A 693 -24.89 20.44 39.66
C THR A 693 -24.98 20.52 41.19
N THR A 694 -25.97 21.23 41.70
CA THR A 694 -26.33 21.19 43.14
C THR A 694 -27.14 19.95 43.53
N ARG A 695 -27.52 19.10 42.56
CA ARG A 695 -28.28 17.88 42.81
C ARG A 695 -27.34 16.77 43.31
N PRO A 696 -27.57 16.21 44.51
CA PRO A 696 -26.76 15.10 45.00
C PRO A 696 -27.15 13.79 44.30
N THR A 697 -26.18 12.89 44.20
CA THR A 697 -26.39 11.47 43.89
C THR A 697 -26.90 10.71 45.13
N THR A 698 -27.49 9.54 44.91
CA THR A 698 -27.83 8.61 45.99
C THR A 698 -26.54 7.96 46.49
N GLY A 699 -26.08 8.34 47.69
CA GLY A 699 -24.84 7.82 48.26
C GLY A 699 -24.91 6.35 48.65
N VAL A 700 -23.83 5.59 48.42
CA VAL A 700 -23.70 4.18 48.80
C VAL A 700 -22.27 3.91 49.28
N GLY A 701 -22.13 3.50 50.54
CA GLY A 701 -20.80 3.35 51.16
C GLY A 701 -20.04 4.68 51.12
N PRO A 702 -18.75 4.69 50.73
CA PRO A 702 -17.96 5.92 50.63
C PRO A 702 -18.27 6.76 49.38
N PHE A 703 -19.12 6.25 48.48
CA PHE A 703 -19.37 6.88 47.18
C PHE A 703 -20.61 7.78 47.25
N GLY A 704 -20.41 9.06 46.94
CA GLY A 704 -21.47 10.05 46.85
C GLY A 704 -20.90 11.39 46.37
N GLY A 705 -21.78 12.32 46.00
CA GLY A 705 -21.35 13.64 45.54
C GLY A 705 -22.37 14.31 44.63
N ALA A 706 -21.97 15.44 44.05
CA ALA A 706 -22.76 16.17 43.08
C ALA A 706 -22.93 15.37 41.77
N LEU A 707 -24.15 15.37 41.23
CA LEU A 707 -24.42 14.90 39.89
C LEU A 707 -23.73 15.81 38.87
N VAL A 708 -23.03 15.21 37.91
CA VAL A 708 -22.46 15.92 36.77
C VAL A 708 -23.38 15.74 35.57
N VAL A 709 -23.59 16.81 34.81
CA VAL A 709 -24.43 16.81 33.61
C VAL A 709 -23.66 17.31 32.39
N THR A 710 -24.05 16.86 31.21
CA THR A 710 -23.56 17.40 29.93
C THR A 710 -24.62 18.28 29.28
N LEU A 711 -24.22 19.39 28.68
CA LEU A 711 -25.09 20.33 27.96
C LEU A 711 -25.10 20.06 26.46
N ARG A 712 -26.30 20.00 25.86
CA ARG A 712 -26.52 20.05 24.40
C ARG A 712 -27.62 21.07 24.10
N PRO A 713 -27.28 22.26 23.55
CA PRO A 713 -28.27 23.20 23.04
C PRO A 713 -28.98 22.61 21.83
N MET A 714 -30.29 22.80 21.74
CA MET A 714 -31.08 22.40 20.57
C MET A 714 -32.38 23.20 20.44
N PRO A 715 -32.99 23.26 19.25
CA PRO A 715 -34.30 23.87 19.07
C PRO A 715 -35.36 23.22 19.96
N ALA A 716 -36.27 24.03 20.52
CA ALA A 716 -37.27 23.58 21.49
C ALA A 716 -38.14 22.42 20.95
N GLU A 717 -38.45 22.43 19.65
CA GLU A 717 -39.24 21.39 18.97
C GLU A 717 -38.52 20.04 18.87
N ARG A 718 -37.19 20.00 19.03
CA ARG A 718 -36.39 18.77 18.96
C ARG A 718 -36.15 18.11 20.32
N VAL A 719 -36.53 18.76 21.43
CA VAL A 719 -36.33 18.22 22.78
C VAL A 719 -37.05 16.89 22.99
N GLU A 720 -38.28 16.74 22.48
CA GLU A 720 -39.04 15.50 22.62
C GLU A 720 -38.50 14.38 21.71
N ASP A 721 -38.02 14.73 20.51
CA ASP A 721 -37.27 13.79 19.67
C ASP A 721 -36.02 13.29 20.39
N ALA A 722 -35.24 14.19 20.98
CA ALA A 722 -34.05 13.83 21.73
C ALA A 722 -34.38 12.88 22.90
N ARG A 723 -35.48 13.15 23.63
CA ARG A 723 -35.97 12.26 24.70
C ARG A 723 -36.37 10.89 24.16
N ARG A 724 -37.13 10.83 23.07
CA ARG A 724 -37.58 9.58 22.44
C ARG A 724 -36.43 8.72 21.92
N ILE A 725 -35.43 9.35 21.28
CA ILE A 725 -34.24 8.68 20.73
C ILE A 725 -33.35 8.16 21.86
N SER A 726 -33.13 8.96 22.91
CA SER A 726 -32.20 8.63 24.01
C SER A 726 -32.77 7.68 25.07
N ALA A 727 -34.09 7.67 25.28
CA ALA A 727 -34.74 6.83 26.29
C ALA A 727 -34.42 5.31 26.21
N PRO A 728 -34.42 4.65 25.03
CA PRO A 728 -34.10 3.23 24.94
C PRO A 728 -32.60 2.91 25.11
N LEU A 729 -31.71 3.89 24.97
CA LEU A 729 -30.26 3.72 25.03
C LEU A 729 -29.74 3.89 26.46
N TRP A 730 -30.05 2.93 27.33
CA TRP A 730 -29.61 2.97 28.74
C TRP A 730 -28.07 2.98 28.90
N VAL A 731 -27.35 2.50 27.89
CA VAL A 731 -25.87 2.54 27.81
C VAL A 731 -25.30 3.94 27.56
N GLY A 732 -26.13 4.94 27.25
CA GLY A 732 -25.76 6.33 26.96
C GLY A 732 -26.38 7.36 27.91
N HIS A 733 -26.63 6.97 29.17
CA HIS A 733 -27.27 7.77 30.24
C HIS A 733 -28.80 7.97 30.13
N GLY A 734 -29.44 7.46 29.07
CA GLY A 734 -30.90 7.51 28.93
C GLY A 734 -31.45 8.90 28.58
N PRO A 735 -32.70 9.23 28.97
CA PRO A 735 -33.34 10.49 28.59
C PRO A 735 -32.73 11.72 29.29
N PRO A 736 -32.87 12.92 28.72
CA PRO A 736 -32.44 14.14 29.38
C PRO A 736 -33.16 14.34 30.72
N ILE A 737 -32.43 14.81 31.72
CA ILE A 737 -32.92 15.01 33.08
C ILE A 737 -33.42 16.42 33.35
N HIS A 738 -33.10 17.36 32.45
CA HIS A 738 -33.55 18.75 32.50
C HIS A 738 -33.48 19.37 31.11
N ALA A 739 -34.44 20.24 30.80
CA ALA A 739 -34.44 21.08 29.60
C ALA A 739 -35.00 22.45 30.00
N GLY A 740 -34.26 23.53 29.71
CA GLY A 740 -34.63 24.89 30.10
C GLY A 740 -33.61 25.55 31.02
N ASP A 741 -34.09 26.33 31.99
CA ASP A 741 -33.28 27.21 32.82
C ASP A 741 -32.16 26.46 33.58
N PRO A 742 -30.86 26.73 33.30
CA PRO A 742 -29.73 26.07 33.95
C PRO A 742 -29.66 26.32 35.47
N ALA A 743 -30.24 27.41 35.97
CA ALA A 743 -30.25 27.72 37.40
C ALA A 743 -31.01 26.66 38.22
N ALA A 744 -31.96 25.94 37.62
CA ALA A 744 -32.66 24.82 38.25
C ALA A 744 -31.72 23.63 38.59
N LEU A 745 -30.56 23.54 37.95
CA LEU A 745 -29.49 22.60 38.28
C LEU A 745 -28.36 23.23 39.11
N GLY A 746 -28.49 24.51 39.47
CA GLY A 746 -27.45 25.28 40.14
C GLY A 746 -26.29 25.68 39.23
N ILE A 747 -26.51 25.75 37.91
CA ILE A 747 -25.51 26.18 36.93
C ILE A 747 -25.74 27.68 36.66
N GLU A 748 -24.80 28.52 37.07
CA GLU A 748 -24.92 29.99 36.95
C GLU A 748 -24.41 30.53 35.60
N ASP A 749 -23.38 29.88 35.02
CA ASP A 749 -22.75 30.32 33.77
C ASP A 749 -22.48 29.13 32.83
N LEU A 750 -23.14 29.11 31.68
CA LEU A 750 -22.93 28.10 30.64
C LEU A 750 -21.60 28.28 29.87
N GLY A 751 -20.97 29.46 29.97
CA GLY A 751 -19.68 29.76 29.37
C GLY A 751 -18.48 29.21 30.14
N ALA A 752 -18.68 28.69 31.35
CA ALA A 752 -17.63 28.24 32.26
C ALA A 752 -17.82 26.79 32.75
N PRO A 753 -17.79 25.78 31.85
CA PRO A 753 -17.92 24.39 32.25
C PRO A 753 -16.71 23.91 33.09
N GLU A 754 -16.94 23.09 34.11
CA GLU A 754 -15.84 22.50 34.90
C GLU A 754 -15.05 21.44 34.12
N TRP A 755 -15.68 20.78 33.15
CA TRP A 755 -15.00 19.89 32.19
C TRP A 755 -15.53 20.08 30.77
N GLY A 756 -14.67 19.84 29.78
CA GLY A 756 -15.00 20.04 28.37
C GLY A 756 -14.84 21.50 27.96
N GLU A 757 -15.51 21.89 26.88
CA GLU A 757 -15.38 23.22 26.29
C GLU A 757 -16.74 23.87 26.13
N ALA A 758 -16.82 25.18 26.37
CA ALA A 758 -18.06 25.92 26.20
C ALA A 758 -18.50 25.94 24.73
N VAL A 759 -19.79 25.78 24.49
CA VAL A 759 -20.41 25.78 23.16
C VAL A 759 -21.33 26.98 22.96
N THR A 760 -21.57 27.35 21.71
CA THR A 760 -22.52 28.41 21.39
C THR A 760 -23.94 27.95 21.72
N VAL A 761 -24.70 28.77 22.45
CA VAL A 761 -26.14 28.58 22.66
C VAL A 761 -26.86 29.68 21.90
N HIS A 762 -27.57 29.34 20.84
CA HIS A 762 -28.30 30.35 20.06
C HIS A 762 -29.59 30.80 20.77
N PRO A 763 -30.08 32.03 20.54
CA PRO A 763 -31.27 32.57 21.21
C PRO A 763 -32.53 31.71 21.08
N GLU A 764 -32.66 30.97 19.99
CA GLU A 764 -33.77 30.06 19.68
C GLU A 764 -33.63 28.65 20.28
N GLU A 765 -32.47 28.34 20.86
CA GLU A 765 -32.17 27.02 21.42
C GLU A 765 -32.47 26.96 22.92
N VAL A 766 -32.87 25.76 23.36
CA VAL A 766 -33.08 25.44 24.77
C VAL A 766 -31.87 24.64 25.27
N PRO A 767 -31.31 24.96 26.45
CA PRO A 767 -30.28 24.13 27.08
C PRO A 767 -30.88 22.80 27.53
N VAL A 768 -30.34 21.69 27.06
CA VAL A 768 -30.80 20.34 27.45
C VAL A 768 -29.66 19.56 28.10
N PHE A 769 -29.95 18.96 29.26
CA PHE A 769 -28.96 18.33 30.12
C PHE A 769 -29.18 16.83 30.27
N TRP A 770 -28.10 16.08 30.06
CA TRP A 770 -28.02 14.64 30.30
C TRP A 770 -27.15 14.33 31.51
N PRO A 771 -27.37 13.21 32.23
CA PRO A 771 -26.41 12.71 33.20
C PRO A 771 -25.06 12.45 32.54
N CYS A 772 -23.97 12.60 33.28
CA CYS A 772 -22.61 12.38 32.78
C CYS A 772 -21.86 11.32 33.61
N GLY A 773 -21.09 10.49 32.91
CA GLY A 773 -20.17 9.50 33.49
C GLY A 773 -19.11 10.08 34.42
N VAL A 774 -18.75 11.36 34.26
CA VAL A 774 -17.81 12.07 35.17
C VAL A 774 -18.34 12.15 36.61
N THR A 775 -19.64 11.95 36.82
CA THR A 775 -20.23 11.80 38.17
C THR A 775 -19.55 10.69 38.97
N SER A 776 -19.13 9.59 38.34
CA SER A 776 -18.38 8.54 39.04
C SER A 776 -17.01 9.03 39.50
N GLN A 777 -16.35 9.89 38.72
CA GLN A 777 -15.06 10.48 39.09
C GLN A 777 -15.22 11.42 40.30
N VAL A 778 -16.28 12.24 40.33
CA VAL A 778 -16.58 13.11 41.48
C VAL A 778 -16.82 12.29 42.76
N ALA A 779 -17.53 11.16 42.65
CA ALA A 779 -17.75 10.27 43.79
C ALA A 779 -16.44 9.64 44.30
N LEU A 780 -15.55 9.23 43.39
CA LEU A 780 -14.22 8.72 43.75
C LEU A 780 -13.35 9.79 44.39
N GLU A 781 -13.38 11.02 43.88
CA GLU A 781 -12.66 12.17 44.45
C GLU A 781 -13.08 12.43 45.90
N GLY A 782 -14.38 12.41 46.19
CA GLY A 782 -14.90 12.55 47.55
C GLY A 782 -14.45 11.42 48.49
N ALA A 783 -14.51 10.18 48.01
CA ALA A 783 -14.08 9.00 48.77
C ALA A 783 -12.56 8.99 49.05
N LEU A 784 -11.75 9.45 48.09
CA LEU A 784 -10.29 9.59 48.24
C LEU A 784 -9.95 10.73 49.19
N ALA A 785 -10.61 11.89 49.07
CA ALA A 785 -10.34 13.07 49.90
C ALA A 785 -10.71 12.86 51.37
N SER A 786 -11.72 12.03 51.64
CA SER A 786 -12.11 11.60 52.99
C SER A 786 -11.27 10.44 53.53
N ALA A 787 -10.30 9.94 52.75
CA ALA A 787 -9.47 8.77 53.04
C ALA A 787 -10.25 7.46 53.29
N GLU A 788 -11.51 7.40 52.87
CA GLU A 788 -12.32 6.18 52.92
C GLU A 788 -11.96 5.21 51.79
N LEU A 789 -11.44 5.73 50.67
CA LEU A 789 -10.88 4.96 49.56
C LEU A 789 -9.35 5.17 49.50
N PRO A 790 -8.51 4.12 49.46
CA PRO A 790 -7.05 4.29 49.49
C PRO A 790 -6.46 4.72 48.14
N TRP A 791 -7.05 4.27 47.03
CA TRP A 791 -6.61 4.58 45.67
C TRP A 791 -7.75 4.34 44.67
N ALA A 792 -7.71 5.03 43.53
CA ALA A 792 -8.58 4.77 42.39
C ALA A 792 -7.92 5.23 41.08
N TRP A 793 -8.19 4.53 40.00
CA TRP A 793 -7.74 4.91 38.66
C TRP A 793 -8.93 5.09 37.72
N THR A 794 -8.84 6.05 36.82
CA THR A 794 -9.87 6.28 35.80
C THR A 794 -9.21 6.52 34.45
N HIS A 795 -10.02 6.54 33.40
CA HIS A 795 -9.61 7.21 32.17
C HIS A 795 -9.44 8.73 32.39
N ALA A 796 -8.68 9.41 31.53
CA ALA A 796 -8.67 10.86 31.47
C ALA A 796 -9.89 11.38 30.69
N PRO A 797 -10.48 12.55 31.04
CA PRO A 797 -11.57 13.16 30.26
C PRO A 797 -11.19 13.26 28.78
N GLY A 798 -12.11 12.92 27.88
CA GLY A 798 -11.83 12.90 26.43
C GLY A 798 -11.14 11.62 25.91
N HIS A 799 -10.65 10.72 26.77
CA HIS A 799 -9.90 9.51 26.38
C HIS A 799 -10.58 8.19 26.83
N MET A 800 -11.70 7.81 26.23
CA MET A 800 -12.52 6.67 26.66
C MET A 800 -12.06 5.34 26.07
N LEU A 801 -12.59 4.25 26.60
CA LEU A 801 -12.53 2.97 25.90
C LEU A 801 -13.59 2.97 24.79
N VAL A 802 -13.17 2.70 23.56
CA VAL A 802 -14.08 2.44 22.44
C VAL A 802 -14.34 0.94 22.34
N GLY A 803 -15.61 0.54 22.49
CA GLY A 803 -16.08 -0.84 22.44
C GLY A 803 -16.39 -1.34 21.03
N ASP A 804 -16.57 -2.64 20.88
CA ASP A 804 -16.91 -3.28 19.61
C ASP A 804 -18.39 -3.21 19.20
N PRO A 805 -19.40 -3.27 20.10
CA PRO A 805 -20.80 -3.22 19.69
C PRO A 805 -21.28 -1.79 19.42
N SER A 806 -22.31 -1.64 18.59
CA SER A 806 -23.13 -0.43 18.56
C SER A 806 -23.99 -0.33 19.83
N PRO A 807 -24.48 0.87 20.18
CA PRO A 807 -25.39 1.05 21.32
C PRO A 807 -26.60 0.10 21.27
N GLU A 808 -27.25 -0.03 20.12
CA GLU A 808 -28.43 -0.87 19.91
C GLU A 808 -28.08 -2.35 20.04
N ALA A 809 -26.95 -2.77 19.46
CA ALA A 809 -26.50 -4.16 19.52
C ALA A 809 -26.16 -4.56 20.96
N LEU A 810 -25.58 -3.66 21.75
CA LEU A 810 -25.29 -3.91 23.16
C LEU A 810 -26.57 -4.02 23.99
N VAL A 811 -27.52 -3.09 23.81
CA VAL A 811 -28.83 -3.11 24.48
C VAL A 811 -29.64 -4.37 24.13
N ALA A 812 -29.55 -4.85 22.89
CA ALA A 812 -30.22 -6.09 22.49
C ALA A 812 -29.60 -7.34 23.13
N ARG A 813 -28.28 -7.34 23.36
CA ARG A 813 -27.54 -8.45 23.99
C ARG A 813 -27.64 -8.46 25.51
N GLN A 814 -27.82 -7.29 26.10
CA GLN A 814 -27.87 -7.12 27.55
C GLN A 814 -29.13 -6.33 27.93
N PRO A 815 -30.15 -6.97 28.54
CA PRO A 815 -31.25 -6.23 29.11
C PRO A 815 -30.71 -5.27 30.17
N ARG A 816 -31.36 -4.11 30.32
CA ARG A 816 -31.02 -3.15 31.38
C ARG A 816 -30.94 -3.90 32.72
N PRO A 817 -29.84 -3.80 33.48
CA PRO A 817 -29.67 -4.57 34.71
C PRO A 817 -30.87 -4.38 35.65
N ALA A 818 -31.39 -5.46 36.23
CA ALA A 818 -32.49 -5.36 37.19
C ALA A 818 -31.98 -4.71 38.49
N GLY A 819 -32.59 -3.59 38.88
CA GLY A 819 -32.13 -2.77 40.02
C GLY A 819 -31.33 -1.52 39.64
N THR A 820 -31.17 -1.22 38.35
CA THR A 820 -30.73 0.08 37.80
C THR A 820 -31.87 0.82 37.11
#